data_AF-A0A9E1SN71-F1
#
_entry.id   AF-A0A9E1SN71-F1
#
_cell.length_a   1.000
_cell.length_b   1.000
_cell.length_c   1.000
_cell.angle_alpha   90.00
_cell.angle_beta   90.00
_cell.angle_gamma   90.00
#
_symmetry.space_group_name_H-M   'P 1'
#
loop_
_entity.id
_entity.type
_entity.pdbx_description
1 polymer ?
#
loop_
_entity_poly.entity_id
_entity_poly.type
_entity_poly.pdbx_seq_one_letter_code
_entity_poly.pdbx_strand_id
1 'polypeptide(L)'
;MLKPLIITGLLCSVAFSPISSYSQSTSDDQSVITYEKDYFIKYEPVTLLDMLQRVPGVQAILDANRGGGGGGGGGTSRGGQQERGFGSGGDQILINNKRLAGKSNNINSTLQRISASTVERVEIIRGASGDLDVQSQGLVINVIMEEGSSTSSTFWKMGGRYSDGYAFSPDLQLSHNGSSGNVDYILGVEAKQNQHIEHRNDEFYSPEGALTQISERRMDRVSKNVKFNGNLTYSAENGDELRLNGQFEPIKFDVNEPRFREDTGDAREFQNWNQDATLQKWEFGGDYTKNIDGIGTWKTLFIANRDRSEGIDLFEDVFGSGNVPVFRNSGDRVKQEKILRSSLTTGLSDKQSIEIGGEAAINNFDQIFKKENYEAGAYTLNVNDDVSAKENRYEFFANHTYNLSSKMVLQSSLIGEFSKISSLTIPLTGGNIERSKKFSFLKPRVDFRYDFSDHDQLRLTAEKKVSQLNFQNFVATYDATHDVIRLGNTGIVPEKSWNYSLTYEHRLPNDAGALQVEFFYRDLTDYIELVDFTEFYDANGVEIPRADIDPISKPGNIPTARSYGIKTSGSLRLGFVGLPEAVISANYTYEDNDVIDQFSGVHRPFKYKQKHLFSFNYRHDITDWGLSYGFKGTIKGTSGRHEINEVASTYNGDFYEAFAELKIWNDFKLIMRFEHITPLKYTTDVKVYNDHIRYGDLAQLETGSWRFVREYSLHLQGTF
;
A
#
# COMPACT_ATOMS: atom_id res chain seq x y z
N MET A 1 6.66 -31.43 8.18
CA MET A 1 7.34 -31.73 9.46
C MET A 1 7.74 -30.42 10.16
N LEU A 2 6.77 -29.53 10.42
CA LEU A 2 6.98 -28.12 10.79
C LEU A 2 6.09 -27.75 11.99
N LYS A 3 6.12 -28.58 13.05
CA LYS A 3 5.23 -28.43 14.22
C LYS A 3 5.90 -28.29 15.60
N PRO A 4 7.24 -28.39 15.79
CA PRO A 4 7.82 -28.08 17.11
C PRO A 4 8.75 -26.85 17.18
N LEU A 5 8.99 -26.09 16.10
CA LEU A 5 9.96 -24.97 16.15
C LEU A 5 9.36 -23.59 16.52
N ILE A 6 8.05 -23.49 16.73
CA ILE A 6 7.35 -22.21 17.00
C ILE A 6 7.00 -22.02 18.49
N ILE A 7 7.26 -23.02 19.35
CA ILE A 7 6.86 -22.98 20.78
C ILE A 7 8.03 -22.65 21.73
N THR A 8 9.27 -22.55 21.26
CA THR A 8 10.47 -22.36 22.12
C THR A 8 10.99 -20.93 22.17
N GLY A 9 10.12 -19.92 22.00
CA GLY A 9 10.51 -18.50 21.91
C GLY A 9 9.92 -17.57 22.98
N LEU A 10 9.28 -18.08 24.04
CA LEU A 10 8.46 -17.26 24.95
C LEU A 10 8.75 -17.40 26.45
N LEU A 11 9.87 -17.99 26.85
CA LEU A 11 10.28 -18.10 28.26
C LEU A 11 11.79 -17.89 28.41
N CYS A 12 12.22 -16.62 28.39
CA CYS A 12 13.54 -16.23 28.93
C CYS A 12 13.36 -15.02 29.83
N SER A 13 13.00 -15.28 31.09
CA SER A 13 13.28 -14.38 32.20
C SER A 13 14.79 -14.36 32.44
N VAL A 14 15.47 -13.30 32.01
CA VAL A 14 16.89 -13.07 32.35
C VAL A 14 17.00 -11.77 33.12
N ALA A 15 17.57 -11.86 34.31
CA ALA A 15 17.88 -10.75 35.19
C ALA A 15 18.86 -9.78 34.51
N PHE A 16 18.49 -8.50 34.45
CA PHE A 16 19.32 -7.44 33.88
C PHE A 16 20.32 -6.92 34.93
N SER A 17 21.59 -6.87 34.56
CA SER A 17 22.57 -5.96 35.17
C SER A 17 22.51 -4.61 34.44
N PRO A 18 22.51 -3.45 35.13
CA PRO A 18 22.38 -2.16 34.47
C PRO A 18 23.71 -1.74 33.82
N ILE A 19 23.68 -1.48 32.51
CA ILE A 19 24.67 -0.65 31.83
C ILE A 19 23.97 0.66 31.48
N SER A 20 24.44 1.76 32.06
CA SER A 20 23.91 3.10 31.84
C SER A 20 24.07 3.50 30.38
N SER A 21 22.97 3.80 29.70
CA SER A 21 22.93 4.53 28.43
C SER A 21 22.19 5.85 28.63
N TYR A 22 22.61 6.88 27.89
CA TYR A 22 22.23 8.28 28.03
C TYR A 22 20.72 8.52 28.21
N SER A 23 20.39 9.42 29.14
CA SER A 23 19.05 9.70 29.65
C SER A 23 18.06 10.13 28.56
N GLN A 24 16.87 9.52 28.58
CA GLN A 24 15.66 10.02 27.93
C GLN A 24 14.89 10.90 28.91
N SER A 25 14.37 12.04 28.47
CA SER A 25 13.30 12.75 29.17
C SER A 25 11.95 12.24 28.66
N THR A 26 11.19 11.58 29.53
CA THR A 26 9.74 11.53 29.35
C THR A 26 9.23 12.94 29.64
N SER A 27 8.58 13.57 28.66
CA SER A 27 7.86 14.83 28.91
C SER A 27 6.72 14.58 29.92
N ASP A 28 6.14 15.66 30.47
CA ASP A 28 5.01 15.61 31.41
C ASP A 28 3.78 14.85 30.86
N ASP A 29 3.75 14.59 29.55
CA ASP A 29 2.83 13.65 28.92
C ASP A 29 3.51 12.28 28.74
N GLN A 30 3.10 11.31 29.56
CA GLN A 30 3.59 9.91 29.55
C GLN A 30 3.34 9.18 28.21
N SER A 31 2.93 9.88 27.15
CA SER A 31 2.61 9.38 25.82
C SER A 31 3.70 9.62 24.78
N VAL A 32 4.55 10.64 24.96
CA VAL A 32 5.53 11.07 23.97
C VAL A 32 6.93 10.59 24.37
N ILE A 33 7.65 10.02 23.42
CA ILE A 33 9.05 9.62 23.59
C ILE A 33 9.89 10.51 22.69
N THR A 34 10.78 11.30 23.28
CA THR A 34 11.60 12.25 22.55
C THR A 34 13.01 11.71 22.34
N TYR A 35 13.45 11.72 21.09
CA TYR A 35 14.82 11.47 20.67
C TYR A 35 15.43 12.79 20.19
N GLU A 36 16.25 13.40 21.04
CA GLU A 36 16.95 14.65 20.73
C GLU A 36 18.01 14.44 19.64
N LYS A 37 18.43 15.52 18.95
CA LYS A 37 19.50 15.50 17.95
C LYS A 37 20.75 14.75 18.44
N ASP A 38 21.14 14.95 19.70
CA ASP A 38 22.30 14.32 20.34
C ASP A 38 22.25 12.79 20.34
N TYR A 39 21.05 12.19 20.42
CA TYR A 39 20.88 10.75 20.31
C TYR A 39 21.38 10.23 18.96
N PHE A 40 21.26 11.03 17.91
CA PHE A 40 21.59 10.64 16.55
C PHE A 40 23.02 10.94 16.13
N ILE A 41 23.71 11.89 16.79
CA ILE A 41 25.06 12.37 16.40
C ILE A 41 26.04 11.22 16.20
N LYS A 42 26.06 10.25 17.11
CA LYS A 42 26.98 9.10 17.07
C LYS A 42 26.82 8.21 15.83
N TYR A 43 25.66 8.26 15.18
CA TYR A 43 25.40 7.47 13.97
C TYR A 43 25.59 8.25 12.67
N GLU A 44 25.93 9.54 12.78
CA GLU A 44 26.23 10.42 11.64
C GLU A 44 25.18 10.33 10.52
N PRO A 45 23.88 10.53 10.83
CA PRO A 45 22.81 10.47 9.84
C PRO A 45 22.99 11.58 8.79
N VAL A 46 22.70 11.26 7.52
CA VAL A 46 22.70 12.25 6.42
C VAL A 46 21.28 12.80 6.23
N THR A 47 20.28 11.94 6.43
CA THR A 47 18.88 12.25 6.15
C THR A 47 17.99 11.96 7.35
N LEU A 48 16.80 12.55 7.39
CA LEU A 48 15.78 12.19 8.37
C LEU A 48 15.40 10.70 8.30
N LEU A 49 15.40 10.10 7.11
CA LEU A 49 15.20 8.64 6.99
C LEU A 49 16.26 7.86 7.78
N ASP A 50 17.53 8.30 7.77
CA ASP A 50 18.61 7.66 8.54
C ASP A 50 18.34 7.73 10.05
N MET A 51 17.84 8.88 10.54
CA MET A 51 17.46 9.03 11.94
C MET A 51 16.33 8.07 12.30
N LEU A 52 15.25 8.05 11.51
CA LEU A 52 14.07 7.23 11.78
C LEU A 52 14.36 5.72 11.75
N GLN A 53 15.27 5.25 10.90
CA GLN A 53 15.69 3.83 10.89
C GLN A 53 16.38 3.37 12.18
N ARG A 54 16.82 4.31 13.03
CA ARG A 54 17.52 4.07 14.30
C ARG A 54 16.64 4.27 15.52
N VAL A 55 15.37 4.62 15.30
CA VAL A 55 14.38 4.72 16.36
C VAL A 55 13.70 3.36 16.53
N PRO A 56 13.78 2.73 17.72
CA PRO A 56 13.05 1.49 17.99
C PRO A 56 11.55 1.60 17.68
N GLY A 57 10.99 0.58 17.04
CA GLY A 57 9.57 0.54 16.64
C GLY A 57 9.21 1.29 15.35
N VAL A 58 10.07 2.19 14.85
CA VAL A 58 9.78 2.99 13.64
C VAL A 58 10.00 2.23 12.35
N GLN A 59 10.91 1.25 12.32
CA GLN A 59 11.22 0.51 11.09
C GLN A 59 10.00 -0.19 10.48
N ALA A 60 9.10 -0.73 11.29
CA ALA A 60 7.87 -1.38 10.82
C ALA A 60 6.95 -0.38 10.07
N ILE A 61 6.88 0.87 10.55
CA ILE A 61 6.15 1.96 9.91
C ILE A 61 6.81 2.32 8.58
N LEU A 62 8.14 2.44 8.56
CA LEU A 62 8.89 2.75 7.33
C LEU A 62 8.71 1.66 6.26
N ASP A 63 8.73 0.39 6.64
CA ASP A 63 8.58 -0.75 5.73
C ASP A 63 7.13 -0.92 5.23
N ALA A 64 6.12 -0.70 6.09
CA ALA A 64 4.72 -0.67 5.67
C ALA A 64 4.49 0.39 4.57
N ASN A 65 5.18 1.53 4.65
CA ASN A 65 5.12 2.60 3.66
C ASN A 65 5.92 2.31 2.37
N ARG A 66 6.82 1.30 2.34
CA ARG A 66 7.53 0.88 1.11
C ARG A 66 6.69 0.00 0.19
N GLY A 67 5.72 -0.73 0.75
CA GLY A 67 4.98 -1.79 0.04
C GLY A 67 3.96 -1.33 -1.00
N GLY A 68 3.75 -0.02 -1.19
CA GLY A 68 2.74 0.53 -2.09
C GLY A 68 3.01 0.39 -3.59
N GLY A 69 4.21 -0.07 -4.00
CA GLY A 69 4.60 -0.18 -5.41
C GLY A 69 5.08 -1.59 -5.75
N GLY A 70 4.16 -2.52 -5.98
CA GLY A 70 4.56 -3.89 -6.33
C GLY A 70 3.42 -4.79 -6.80
N GLY A 71 3.28 -4.90 -8.12
CA GLY A 71 2.55 -5.97 -8.79
C GLY A 71 1.18 -5.55 -9.31
N GLY A 72 1.17 -5.05 -10.55
CA GLY A 72 0.02 -5.24 -11.43
C GLY A 72 -0.27 -6.73 -11.58
N GLY A 73 -1.54 -7.08 -11.44
CA GLY A 73 -2.06 -8.43 -11.62
C GLY A 73 -3.58 -8.38 -11.49
N GLY A 74 -4.26 -8.54 -12.63
CA GLY A 74 -5.65 -8.97 -12.80
C GLY A 74 -6.74 -8.35 -11.92
N GLY A 75 -7.38 -7.30 -12.45
CA GLY A 75 -8.81 -6.90 -12.39
C GLY A 75 -9.71 -7.13 -11.16
N THR A 76 -9.21 -7.58 -10.02
CA THR A 76 -9.96 -7.68 -8.76
C THR A 76 -9.02 -7.27 -7.65
N SER A 77 -9.39 -6.21 -6.93
CA SER A 77 -8.59 -5.62 -5.86
C SER A 77 -8.13 -6.71 -4.88
N ARG A 78 -6.87 -6.67 -4.44
CA ARG A 78 -6.29 -7.57 -3.44
C ARG A 78 -6.91 -7.34 -2.04
N GLY A 79 -8.21 -7.60 -1.87
CA GLY A 79 -8.97 -7.65 -0.61
C GLY A 79 -8.49 -6.69 0.49
N GLY A 80 -8.27 -5.42 0.15
CA GLY A 80 -7.76 -4.40 1.06
C GLY A 80 -8.73 -3.25 1.09
N GLN A 81 -9.29 -2.94 2.27
CA GLN A 81 -10.13 -1.77 2.45
C GLN A 81 -9.28 -0.52 2.26
N GLN A 82 -9.46 0.17 1.13
CA GLN A 82 -8.97 1.52 0.98
C GLN A 82 -9.98 2.45 1.66
N GLU A 83 -9.53 3.11 2.72
CA GLU A 83 -10.40 3.90 3.58
C GLU A 83 -10.89 5.18 2.89
N ARG A 84 -12.13 5.59 3.20
CA ARG A 84 -12.74 6.83 2.70
C ARG A 84 -12.48 8.01 3.64
N GLY A 85 -12.13 9.14 3.05
CA GLY A 85 -11.99 10.42 3.74
C GLY A 85 -10.52 10.82 3.90
N PHE A 86 -10.23 12.12 3.85
CA PHE A 86 -8.88 12.59 4.13
C PHE A 86 -8.62 12.45 5.64
N GLY A 87 -7.60 11.66 5.99
CA GLY A 87 -7.17 11.43 7.37
C GLY A 87 -7.75 10.21 8.08
N SER A 88 -8.49 9.33 7.39
CA SER A 88 -8.86 8.01 7.92
C SER A 88 -7.67 7.03 7.88
N GLY A 89 -6.87 7.08 6.81
CA GLY A 89 -5.57 6.41 6.74
C GLY A 89 -4.53 7.21 7.50
N GLY A 90 -4.16 6.75 8.69
CA GLY A 90 -3.24 7.45 9.59
C GLY A 90 -1.91 7.80 8.91
N ASP A 91 -1.69 9.08 8.64
CA ASP A 91 -0.36 9.62 8.37
C ASP A 91 0.46 9.41 9.65
N GLN A 92 1.24 8.34 9.66
CA GLN A 92 2.05 7.96 10.83
C GLN A 92 3.27 8.87 10.99
N ILE A 93 3.49 9.84 10.10
CA ILE A 93 4.64 10.76 10.15
C ILE A 93 4.21 12.20 9.94
N LEU A 94 4.61 13.06 10.87
CA LEU A 94 4.36 14.49 10.93
C LEU A 94 5.67 15.26 10.92
N ILE A 95 5.62 16.49 10.42
CA ILE A 95 6.71 17.46 10.50
C ILE A 95 6.14 18.70 11.17
N ASN A 96 6.75 19.15 12.27
CA ASN A 96 6.31 20.27 13.10
C ASN A 96 4.85 20.18 13.53
N ASN A 97 4.45 19.02 14.08
CA ASN A 97 3.08 18.68 14.50
C ASN A 97 2.04 18.62 13.37
N LYS A 98 2.49 18.64 12.11
CA LYS A 98 1.61 18.77 10.96
C LYS A 98 1.80 17.63 9.97
N ARG A 99 0.69 17.27 9.33
CA ARG A 99 0.69 16.24 8.27
C ARG A 99 1.53 16.66 7.09
N LEU A 100 2.24 15.69 6.52
CA LEU A 100 2.79 15.79 5.18
C LEU A 100 1.61 15.96 4.20
N ALA A 101 1.61 17.06 3.44
CA ALA A 101 0.53 17.32 2.50
C ALA A 101 0.70 16.46 1.23
N GLY A 102 -0.38 15.78 0.84
CA GLY A 102 -0.51 15.06 -0.43
C GLY A 102 -0.73 13.55 -0.30
N LYS A 103 -1.61 13.00 -1.14
CA LYS A 103 -1.96 11.57 -1.14
C LYS A 103 -0.97 10.73 -1.96
N SER A 104 -0.25 11.35 -2.90
CA SER A 104 0.61 10.65 -3.86
C SER A 104 2.09 10.61 -3.49
N ASN A 105 2.51 11.27 -2.41
CA ASN A 105 3.91 11.34 -2.04
C ASN A 105 4.37 10.08 -1.29
N ASN A 106 5.34 9.37 -1.86
CA ASN A 106 6.05 8.32 -1.13
C ASN A 106 6.76 8.95 0.08
N ILE A 107 6.26 8.65 1.28
CA ILE A 107 6.76 9.18 2.55
C ILE A 107 8.27 8.99 2.68
N ASN A 108 8.80 7.82 2.32
CA ASN A 108 10.25 7.55 2.40
C ASN A 108 11.08 8.46 1.50
N SER A 109 10.59 8.75 0.28
CA SER A 109 11.26 9.71 -0.60
C SER A 109 11.29 11.11 0.00
N THR A 110 10.23 11.51 0.72
CA THR A 110 10.16 12.81 1.40
C THR A 110 11.14 12.87 2.55
N LEU A 111 11.22 11.82 3.37
CA LEU A 111 12.15 11.73 4.50
C LEU A 111 13.61 11.69 4.06
N GLN A 112 13.92 11.06 2.91
CA GLN A 112 15.27 11.05 2.34
C GLN A 112 15.76 12.43 1.91
N ARG A 113 14.84 13.33 1.56
CA ARG A 113 15.16 14.69 1.07
C ARG A 113 15.40 15.71 2.19
N ILE A 114 15.06 15.36 3.43
CA ILE A 114 15.25 16.23 4.59
C ILE A 114 16.60 15.91 5.20
N SER A 115 17.47 16.92 5.28
CA SER A 115 18.79 16.80 5.92
C SER A 115 18.63 16.47 7.40
N ALA A 116 19.44 15.55 7.92
CA ALA A 116 19.48 15.31 9.35
C ALA A 116 19.95 16.53 10.15
N SER A 117 20.71 17.44 9.52
CA SER A 117 21.20 18.66 10.17
C SER A 117 20.09 19.65 10.53
N THR A 118 18.96 19.64 9.81
CA THR A 118 17.84 20.56 10.04
C THR A 118 16.79 20.00 11.00
N VAL A 119 16.98 18.79 11.52
CA VAL A 119 16.09 18.14 12.48
C VAL A 119 16.57 18.45 13.90
N GLU A 120 15.70 19.01 14.72
CA GLU A 120 15.95 19.27 16.14
C GLU A 120 15.74 18.00 16.97
N ARG A 121 14.60 17.33 16.78
CA ARG A 121 14.25 16.11 17.53
C ARG A 121 13.18 15.28 16.82
N VAL A 122 13.11 14.01 17.19
CA VAL A 122 12.08 13.06 16.74
C VAL A 122 11.25 12.64 17.94
N GLU A 123 9.95 12.86 17.88
CA GLU A 123 8.98 12.50 18.90
C GLU A 123 8.17 11.27 18.43
N ILE A 124 8.09 10.24 19.28
CA ILE A 124 7.23 9.07 19.06
C ILE A 124 6.04 9.19 19.99
N ILE A 125 4.89 9.44 19.38
CA ILE A 125 3.64 9.71 20.07
C ILE A 125 2.81 8.45 20.05
N ARG A 126 2.45 7.99 21.26
CA ARG A 126 1.75 6.73 21.47
C ARG A 126 0.23 6.94 21.55
N GLY A 127 -0.46 6.45 20.53
CA GLY A 127 -1.90 6.63 20.39
C GLY A 127 -2.25 8.07 20.06
N ALA A 128 -3.50 8.44 20.31
CA ALA A 128 -3.98 9.75 19.94
C ALA A 128 -3.77 10.77 21.08
N SER A 129 -3.15 11.89 20.78
CA SER A 129 -3.02 13.04 21.68
C SER A 129 -3.92 14.17 21.21
N GLY A 130 -4.41 14.99 22.15
CA GLY A 130 -5.33 16.09 21.86
C GLY A 130 -4.70 17.24 21.07
N ASP A 131 -3.38 17.35 21.09
CA ASP A 131 -2.61 18.46 20.49
C ASP A 131 -2.16 18.17 19.04
N LEU A 132 -2.48 16.99 18.51
CA LEU A 132 -2.12 16.60 17.15
C LEU A 132 -3.31 16.62 16.20
N ASP A 133 -3.03 17.03 14.97
CA ASP A 133 -3.97 16.99 13.85
C ASP A 133 -4.15 15.56 13.27
N VAL A 134 -4.03 14.51 14.09
CA VAL A 134 -4.06 13.11 13.63
C VAL A 134 -4.86 12.20 14.54
N GLN A 135 -5.80 11.47 13.92
CA GLN A 135 -6.54 10.38 14.55
C GLN A 135 -5.98 9.02 14.08
N SER A 136 -4.83 8.60 14.59
CA SER A 136 -4.21 7.30 14.22
C SER A 136 -4.48 6.23 15.29
N GLN A 137 -4.70 4.98 14.85
CA GLN A 137 -4.79 3.80 15.72
C GLN A 137 -3.41 3.30 16.19
N GLY A 138 -2.32 3.91 15.72
CA GLY A 138 -0.94 3.45 15.94
C GLY A 138 0.03 4.56 16.37
N LEU A 139 1.31 4.22 16.40
CA LEU A 139 2.41 5.15 16.67
C LEU A 139 2.41 6.28 15.62
N VAL A 140 2.55 7.51 16.09
CA VAL A 140 2.76 8.70 15.25
C VAL A 140 4.18 9.19 15.50
N ILE A 141 4.92 9.42 14.43
CA ILE A 141 6.27 9.98 14.45
C ILE A 141 6.13 11.45 14.13
N ASN A 142 6.50 12.32 15.04
CA ASN A 142 6.53 13.75 14.81
C ASN A 142 7.98 14.22 14.75
N VAL A 143 8.34 14.94 13.70
CA VAL A 143 9.69 15.42 13.45
C VAL A 143 9.68 16.92 13.63
N ILE A 144 10.44 17.41 14.60
CA ILE A 144 10.57 18.83 14.87
C ILE A 144 11.85 19.33 14.20
N MET A 145 11.70 20.37 13.39
CA MET A 145 12.78 21.02 12.65
C MET A 145 13.41 22.13 13.51
N GLU A 146 14.71 22.40 13.35
CA GLU A 146 15.39 23.49 14.07
C GLU A 146 14.81 24.86 13.71
N GLU A 147 14.45 25.66 14.72
CA GLU A 147 14.00 27.05 14.53
C GLU A 147 15.16 27.98 14.12
N GLY A 148 14.92 28.89 13.18
CA GLY A 148 15.83 30.01 12.88
C GLY A 148 17.11 29.65 12.12
N SER A 149 17.31 28.39 11.73
CA SER A 149 18.41 28.02 10.83
C SER A 149 18.03 28.37 9.38
N SER A 150 18.52 29.51 8.88
CA SER A 150 18.53 29.85 7.44
C SER A 150 19.49 28.93 6.64
N THR A 151 19.49 27.63 6.93
CA THR A 151 20.29 26.66 6.21
C THR A 151 19.47 26.15 5.05
N SER A 152 19.76 26.69 3.86
CA SER A 152 19.43 25.95 2.66
C SER A 152 20.28 24.68 2.62
N SER A 153 19.70 23.58 2.14
CA SER A 153 20.43 22.33 1.99
C SER A 153 20.04 21.67 0.68
N THR A 154 21.04 21.13 -0.01
CA THR A 154 20.84 20.36 -1.22
C THR A 154 21.15 18.90 -0.96
N PHE A 155 20.15 18.05 -1.09
CA PHE A 155 20.31 16.60 -1.08
C PHE A 155 20.43 16.08 -2.51
N TRP A 156 21.34 15.14 -2.71
CA TRP A 156 21.44 14.38 -3.95
C TRP A 156 21.64 12.89 -3.66
N LYS A 157 21.13 12.06 -4.56
CA LYS A 157 21.37 10.63 -4.62
C LYS A 157 21.50 10.23 -6.08
N MET A 158 22.55 9.47 -6.40
CA MET A 158 22.72 8.90 -7.73
C MET A 158 23.15 7.45 -7.63
N GLY A 159 22.85 6.69 -8.67
CA GLY A 159 23.26 5.30 -8.77
C GLY A 159 22.29 4.54 -9.64
N GLY A 160 22.00 3.32 -9.22
CA GLY A 160 20.98 2.52 -9.88
C GLY A 160 21.04 1.07 -9.47
N ARG A 161 20.31 0.27 -10.25
CA ARG A 161 20.11 -1.15 -10.03
C ARG A 161 20.57 -1.93 -11.24
N TYR A 162 21.26 -3.03 -10.97
CA TYR A 162 21.56 -4.07 -11.93
C TYR A 162 20.71 -5.31 -11.61
N SER A 163 19.91 -5.74 -12.57
CA SER A 163 19.15 -6.99 -12.51
C SER A 163 19.92 -8.04 -13.32
N ASP A 164 20.17 -9.21 -12.74
CA ASP A 164 21.08 -10.23 -13.30
C ASP A 164 20.71 -10.62 -14.75
N GLY A 165 21.61 -10.33 -15.69
CA GLY A 165 21.41 -10.56 -17.13
C GLY A 165 20.74 -9.42 -17.90
N TYR A 166 20.42 -8.29 -17.26
CA TYR A 166 19.67 -7.17 -17.86
C TYR A 166 20.44 -5.84 -17.81
N ALA A 167 19.90 -4.83 -18.49
CA ALA A 167 20.50 -3.50 -18.54
C ALA A 167 20.48 -2.80 -17.18
N PHE A 168 21.48 -1.94 -16.94
CA PHE A 168 21.52 -1.10 -15.76
C PHE A 168 20.35 -0.10 -15.75
N SER A 169 19.66 -0.01 -14.63
CA SER A 169 18.54 0.90 -14.40
C SER A 169 18.98 2.07 -13.52
N PRO A 170 19.19 3.28 -14.10
CA PRO A 170 19.68 4.43 -13.34
C PRO A 170 18.63 5.05 -12.42
N ASP A 171 19.11 5.65 -11.33
CA ASP A 171 18.33 6.39 -10.34
C ASP A 171 19.06 7.69 -9.96
N LEU A 172 18.42 8.83 -10.15
CA LEU A 172 18.88 10.16 -9.77
C LEU A 172 17.80 10.87 -8.98
N GLN A 173 18.18 11.43 -7.83
CA GLN A 173 17.33 12.29 -7.03
C GLN A 173 18.11 13.55 -6.64
N LEU A 174 17.46 14.70 -6.77
CA LEU A 174 17.96 15.99 -6.35
C LEU A 174 16.84 16.73 -5.63
N SER A 175 17.15 17.33 -4.49
CA SER A 175 16.21 18.24 -3.83
C SER A 175 16.93 19.37 -3.13
N HIS A 176 16.29 20.52 -3.13
CA HIS A 176 16.76 21.71 -2.47
C HIS A 176 15.68 22.22 -1.52
N ASN A 177 16.05 22.50 -0.28
CA ASN A 177 15.18 23.10 0.70
C ASN A 177 15.83 24.34 1.30
N GLY A 178 15.02 25.24 1.85
CA GLY A 178 15.48 26.41 2.57
C GLY A 178 14.33 27.30 3.02
N SER A 179 14.70 28.40 3.67
CA SER A 179 13.79 29.38 4.24
C SER A 179 14.16 30.78 3.77
N SER A 180 13.16 31.62 3.52
CA SER A 180 13.32 33.03 3.14
C SER A 180 12.26 33.89 3.81
N GLY A 181 12.62 34.53 4.92
CA GLY A 181 11.67 35.25 5.77
C GLY A 181 10.62 34.27 6.31
N ASN A 182 9.35 34.57 6.06
CA ASN A 182 8.21 33.77 6.52
C ASN A 182 7.85 32.60 5.58
N VAL A 183 8.72 32.26 4.63
CA VAL A 183 8.47 31.22 3.62
C VAL A 183 9.50 30.11 3.74
N ASP A 184 9.04 28.89 4.00
CA ASP A 184 9.83 27.66 3.86
C ASP A 184 9.47 26.96 2.56
N TYR A 185 10.45 26.37 1.88
CA TYR A 185 10.20 25.65 0.63
C TYR A 185 11.09 24.42 0.46
N ILE A 186 10.57 23.44 -0.27
CA ILE A 186 11.29 22.23 -0.70
C ILE A 186 10.95 21.98 -2.17
N LEU A 187 11.94 21.92 -3.03
CA LEU A 187 11.81 21.56 -4.44
C LEU A 187 12.59 20.27 -4.70
N GLY A 188 12.05 19.37 -5.51
CA GLY A 188 12.70 18.09 -5.82
C GLY A 188 12.43 17.62 -7.24
N VAL A 189 13.43 16.93 -7.79
CA VAL A 189 13.39 16.21 -9.06
C VAL A 189 13.94 14.80 -8.83
N GLU A 190 13.22 13.82 -9.33
CA GLU A 190 13.63 12.41 -9.34
C GLU A 190 13.51 11.88 -10.77
N ALA A 191 14.58 11.27 -11.28
CA ALA A 191 14.59 10.60 -12.57
C ALA A 191 15.04 9.15 -12.34
N LYS A 192 14.13 8.22 -12.62
CA LYS A 192 14.32 6.82 -12.26
C LYS A 192 13.90 5.88 -13.38
N GLN A 193 14.70 4.86 -13.60
CA GLN A 193 14.29 3.68 -14.34
C GLN A 193 14.05 2.54 -13.34
N ASN A 194 12.86 1.96 -13.35
CA ASN A 194 12.60 0.69 -12.68
C ASN A 194 12.51 -0.41 -13.73
N GLN A 195 12.97 -1.60 -13.37
CA GLN A 195 12.85 -2.79 -14.18
C GLN A 195 12.25 -3.90 -13.32
N HIS A 196 11.39 -4.71 -13.92
CA HIS A 196 10.74 -5.85 -13.30
C HIS A 196 10.89 -7.03 -14.24
N ILE A 197 11.68 -8.02 -13.81
CA ILE A 197 11.94 -9.22 -14.57
C ILE A 197 11.28 -10.41 -13.88
N GLU A 198 10.39 -11.07 -14.60
CA GLU A 198 9.66 -12.23 -14.10
C GLU A 198 9.73 -13.36 -15.14
N HIS A 199 10.17 -14.54 -14.71
CA HIS A 199 10.16 -15.74 -15.52
C HIS A 199 9.12 -16.72 -14.98
N ARG A 200 8.19 -17.13 -15.84
CA ARG A 200 7.13 -18.09 -15.52
C ARG A 200 7.30 -19.35 -16.36
N ASN A 201 7.19 -20.50 -15.72
CA ASN A 201 7.08 -21.79 -16.39
C ASN A 201 5.77 -22.44 -15.92
N ASP A 202 4.97 -22.93 -16.85
CA ASP A 202 3.70 -23.59 -16.59
C ASP A 202 3.72 -25.00 -17.15
N GLU A 203 3.24 -25.95 -16.36
CA GLU A 203 3.00 -27.32 -16.77
C GLU A 203 1.51 -27.62 -16.62
N PHE A 204 0.93 -28.29 -17.61
CA PHE A 204 -0.49 -28.62 -17.65
C PHE A 204 -0.68 -30.12 -17.76
N TYR A 205 -1.66 -30.64 -17.03
CA TYR A 205 -1.91 -32.06 -16.91
C TYR A 205 -3.38 -32.40 -17.13
N SER A 206 -3.65 -33.57 -17.71
CA SER A 206 -4.99 -34.14 -17.76
C SER A 206 -5.54 -34.41 -16.35
N PRO A 207 -6.86 -34.62 -16.19
CA PRO A 207 -7.45 -35.00 -14.90
C PRO A 207 -6.82 -36.25 -14.26
N GLU A 208 -6.29 -37.16 -15.08
CA GLU A 208 -5.59 -38.39 -14.67
C GLU A 208 -4.11 -38.15 -14.31
N GLY A 209 -3.59 -36.94 -14.53
CA GLY A 209 -2.22 -36.54 -14.20
C GLY A 209 -1.20 -36.77 -15.31
N ALA A 210 -1.62 -37.00 -16.56
CA ALA A 210 -0.69 -37.07 -17.70
C ALA A 210 -0.32 -35.65 -18.14
N LEU A 211 0.98 -35.36 -18.35
CA LEU A 211 1.42 -34.06 -18.89
C LEU A 211 0.83 -33.87 -20.29
N THR A 212 0.18 -32.73 -20.53
CA THR A 212 -0.45 -32.38 -21.81
C THR A 212 0.25 -31.21 -22.48
N GLN A 213 0.80 -30.26 -21.74
CA GLN A 213 1.41 -29.06 -22.29
C GLN A 213 2.46 -28.48 -21.35
N ILE A 214 3.45 -27.80 -21.94
CA ILE A 214 4.36 -26.90 -21.24
C ILE A 214 4.28 -25.50 -21.85
N SER A 215 4.49 -24.47 -21.03
CA SER A 215 4.55 -23.08 -21.47
C SER A 215 5.61 -22.32 -20.69
N GLU A 216 6.26 -21.35 -21.34
CA GLU A 216 7.15 -20.40 -20.66
C GLU A 216 6.81 -18.97 -21.06
N ARG A 217 6.94 -18.06 -20.10
CA ARG A 217 6.83 -16.61 -20.29
C ARG A 217 8.04 -15.93 -19.69
N ARG A 218 8.61 -14.95 -20.41
CA ARG A 218 9.82 -14.23 -19.99
C ARG A 218 9.55 -12.73 -20.03
N MET A 219 9.00 -12.19 -18.95
CA MET A 219 8.65 -10.79 -18.87
C MET A 219 9.88 -9.92 -18.56
N ASP A 220 10.08 -8.89 -19.38
CA ASP A 220 10.87 -7.71 -19.07
C ASP A 220 9.98 -6.48 -19.12
N ARG A 221 9.70 -5.89 -17.96
CA ARG A 221 8.96 -4.63 -17.86
C ARG A 221 9.88 -3.51 -17.39
N VAL A 222 10.02 -2.49 -18.20
CA VAL A 222 10.77 -1.27 -17.88
C VAL A 222 9.79 -0.12 -17.68
N SER A 223 10.01 0.68 -16.64
CA SER A 223 9.30 1.96 -16.45
C SER A 223 10.30 3.08 -16.24
N LYS A 224 10.11 4.19 -16.95
CA LYS A 224 10.93 5.40 -16.81
C LYS A 224 10.05 6.54 -16.34
N ASN A 225 10.34 7.11 -15.18
CA ASN A 225 9.60 8.25 -14.66
C ASN A 225 10.53 9.43 -14.36
N VAL A 226 10.02 10.64 -14.59
CA VAL A 226 10.60 11.88 -14.10
C VAL A 226 9.57 12.55 -13.22
N LYS A 227 9.85 12.66 -11.93
CA LYS A 227 8.95 13.24 -10.94
C LYS A 227 9.48 14.60 -10.49
N PHE A 228 8.61 15.60 -10.55
CA PHE A 228 8.81 16.92 -9.95
C PHE A 228 7.92 17.04 -8.73
N ASN A 229 8.46 17.57 -7.63
CA ASN A 229 7.68 17.84 -6.43
C ASN A 229 8.06 19.18 -5.79
N GLY A 230 7.08 19.85 -5.20
CA GLY A 230 7.27 21.11 -4.48
C GLY A 230 6.42 21.16 -3.22
N ASN A 231 6.96 21.74 -2.16
CA ASN A 231 6.22 22.11 -0.95
C ASN A 231 6.60 23.55 -0.59
N LEU A 232 5.64 24.33 -0.14
CA LEU A 232 5.81 25.70 0.33
C LEU A 232 4.96 25.89 1.58
N THR A 233 5.55 26.45 2.62
CA THR A 233 4.87 26.87 3.85
C THR A 233 5.08 28.37 4.00
N TYR A 234 4.00 29.12 4.23
CA TYR A 234 4.04 30.54 4.56
C TYR A 234 3.44 30.75 5.95
N SER A 235 4.25 31.27 6.87
CA SER A 235 3.89 31.53 8.26
C SER A 235 3.71 33.03 8.48
N ALA A 236 2.47 33.51 8.47
CA ALA A 236 2.18 34.92 8.64
C ALA A 236 2.49 35.41 10.07
N GLU A 237 2.79 36.70 10.22
CA GLU A 237 3.16 37.30 11.52
C GLU A 237 2.03 37.21 12.57
N ASN A 238 0.78 37.09 12.11
CA ASN A 238 -0.39 36.91 12.97
C ASN A 238 -0.59 35.45 13.43
N GLY A 239 0.31 34.54 13.08
CA GLY A 239 0.24 33.11 13.41
C GLY A 239 -0.60 32.27 12.44
N ASP A 240 -1.14 32.85 11.37
CA ASP A 240 -1.79 32.10 10.30
C ASP A 240 -0.74 31.34 9.47
N GLU A 241 -1.11 30.17 8.96
CA GLU A 241 -0.22 29.39 8.09
C GLU A 241 -0.92 28.95 6.81
N LEU A 242 -0.26 29.14 5.68
CA LEU A 242 -0.64 28.59 4.38
C LEU A 242 0.40 27.58 3.94
N ARG A 243 -0.03 26.36 3.63
CA ARG A 243 0.81 25.31 3.05
C ARG A 243 0.30 24.94 1.68
N LEU A 244 1.21 24.80 0.73
CA LEU A 244 0.94 24.40 -0.65
C LEU A 244 1.88 23.25 -1.03
N ASN A 245 1.35 22.26 -1.74
CA ASN A 245 2.13 21.15 -2.26
C ASN A 245 1.74 20.83 -3.71
N GLY A 246 2.71 20.38 -4.48
CA GLY A 246 2.51 20.02 -5.88
C GLY A 246 3.39 18.84 -6.31
N GLN A 247 2.86 18.00 -7.18
CA GLN A 247 3.59 16.91 -7.84
C GLN A 247 3.20 16.82 -9.32
N PHE A 248 4.18 16.54 -10.17
CA PHE A 248 3.97 16.12 -11.56
C PHE A 248 4.89 14.95 -11.90
N GLU A 249 4.34 13.89 -12.49
CA GLU A 249 5.07 12.65 -12.78
C GLU A 249 4.57 12.04 -14.09
N PRO A 250 5.25 12.31 -15.22
CA PRO A 250 5.20 11.49 -16.41
C PRO A 250 5.95 10.16 -16.20
N ILE A 251 5.35 9.08 -16.66
CA ILE A 251 5.93 7.74 -16.68
C ILE A 251 5.70 7.11 -18.05
N LYS A 252 6.75 6.52 -18.61
CA LYS A 252 6.65 5.61 -19.75
C LYS A 252 6.83 4.18 -19.25
N PHE A 253 5.97 3.27 -19.70
CA PHE A 253 5.99 1.84 -19.42
C PHE A 253 6.16 1.08 -20.72
N ASP A 254 7.10 0.13 -20.72
CA ASP A 254 7.33 -0.80 -21.82
C ASP A 254 7.34 -2.22 -21.22
N VAL A 255 6.55 -3.13 -21.79
CA VAL A 255 6.62 -4.58 -21.49
C VAL A 255 7.02 -5.30 -22.76
N ASN A 256 7.96 -6.21 -22.64
CA ASN A 256 8.28 -7.22 -23.63
C ASN A 256 8.23 -8.59 -22.95
N GLU A 257 7.33 -9.46 -23.41
CA GLU A 257 7.18 -10.81 -22.89
C GLU A 257 7.13 -11.81 -24.04
N PRO A 258 8.28 -12.40 -24.41
CA PRO A 258 8.31 -13.60 -25.21
C PRO A 258 7.65 -14.76 -24.47
N ARG A 259 6.86 -15.53 -25.22
CA ARG A 259 6.11 -16.68 -24.76
C ARG A 259 6.40 -17.86 -25.69
N PHE A 260 6.36 -19.07 -25.14
CA PHE A 260 6.18 -20.25 -25.96
C PHE A 260 5.24 -21.25 -25.31
N ARG A 261 4.66 -22.08 -26.15
CA ARG A 261 3.79 -23.19 -25.78
C ARG A 261 4.20 -24.44 -26.56
N GLU A 262 4.11 -25.59 -25.93
CA GLU A 262 4.35 -26.88 -26.57
C GLU A 262 3.37 -27.91 -25.99
N ASP A 263 2.42 -28.32 -26.83
CA ASP A 263 1.49 -29.40 -26.52
C ASP A 263 2.18 -30.76 -26.77
N THR A 264 1.81 -31.78 -26.00
CA THR A 264 2.50 -33.07 -26.03
C THR A 264 2.30 -33.77 -27.37
N GLY A 265 3.38 -33.91 -28.13
CA GLY A 265 3.38 -34.52 -29.46
C GLY A 265 3.34 -33.51 -30.61
N ASP A 266 3.18 -32.22 -30.31
CA ASP A 266 3.15 -31.14 -31.28
C ASP A 266 4.46 -30.34 -31.33
N ALA A 267 4.58 -29.48 -32.33
CA ALA A 267 5.72 -28.56 -32.44
C ALA A 267 5.55 -27.37 -31.49
N ARG A 268 6.68 -26.81 -31.06
CA ARG A 268 6.68 -25.60 -30.23
C ARG A 268 6.16 -24.39 -31.01
N GLU A 269 5.23 -23.68 -30.38
CA GLU A 269 4.68 -22.41 -30.83
C GLU A 269 5.30 -21.25 -30.07
N PHE A 270 5.58 -20.15 -30.76
CA PHE A 270 6.18 -18.95 -30.18
C PHE A 270 5.23 -17.77 -30.32
N GLN A 271 5.11 -16.98 -29.26
CA GLN A 271 4.28 -15.78 -29.23
C GLN A 271 5.01 -14.65 -28.54
N ASN A 272 4.57 -13.42 -28.76
CA ASN A 272 5.01 -12.25 -28.02
C ASN A 272 3.81 -11.48 -27.49
N TRP A 273 3.94 -11.00 -26.26
CA TRP A 273 3.11 -9.92 -25.74
C TRP A 273 3.98 -8.69 -25.50
N ASN A 274 3.60 -7.58 -26.13
CA ASN A 274 4.23 -6.28 -25.91
C ASN A 274 3.21 -5.27 -25.38
N GLN A 275 3.66 -4.36 -24.53
CA GLN A 275 2.86 -3.22 -24.07
C GLN A 275 3.68 -1.94 -24.19
N ASP A 276 3.12 -0.90 -24.80
CA ASP A 276 3.59 0.49 -24.67
C ASP A 276 2.49 1.28 -23.97
N ALA A 277 2.81 1.91 -22.86
CA ALA A 277 1.88 2.76 -22.13
C ALA A 277 2.55 4.01 -21.57
N THR A 278 1.78 5.09 -21.49
CA THR A 278 2.15 6.32 -20.82
C THR A 278 1.21 6.58 -19.66
N LEU A 279 1.77 7.09 -18.57
CA LEU A 279 1.03 7.52 -17.39
C LEU A 279 1.44 8.95 -17.06
N GLN A 280 0.47 9.80 -16.77
CA GLN A 280 0.70 11.17 -16.34
C GLN A 280 -0.08 11.45 -15.07
N LYS A 281 0.66 11.67 -13.99
CA LYS A 281 0.09 12.01 -12.69
C LYS A 281 0.39 13.45 -12.33
N TRP A 282 -0.59 14.16 -11.83
CA TRP A 282 -0.36 15.40 -11.10
C TRP A 282 -1.27 15.51 -9.89
N GLU A 283 -0.76 16.20 -8.87
CA GLU A 283 -1.50 16.55 -7.68
C GLU A 283 -1.13 17.98 -7.29
N PHE A 284 -2.12 18.77 -6.89
CA PHE A 284 -1.94 20.07 -6.28
C PHE A 284 -2.86 20.14 -5.06
N GLY A 285 -2.31 20.57 -3.94
CA GLY A 285 -3.05 20.66 -2.70
C GLY A 285 -2.49 21.74 -1.79
N GLY A 286 -3.18 21.92 -0.69
CA GLY A 286 -2.75 22.82 0.36
C GLY A 286 -3.74 22.90 1.49
N ASP A 287 -3.33 23.57 2.55
CA ASP A 287 -4.18 23.90 3.68
C ASP A 287 -3.83 25.26 4.27
N TYR A 288 -4.85 25.89 4.83
CA TYR A 288 -4.76 27.14 5.55
C TYR A 288 -5.25 26.94 6.98
N THR A 289 -4.43 27.35 7.94
CA THR A 289 -4.72 27.27 9.37
C THR A 289 -4.73 28.67 9.96
N LYS A 290 -5.76 28.98 10.75
CA LYS A 290 -5.94 30.27 11.40
C LYS A 290 -6.44 30.06 12.83
N ASN A 291 -5.78 30.71 13.78
CA ASN A 291 -6.30 30.79 15.14
C ASN A 291 -7.28 31.96 15.24
N ILE A 292 -8.48 31.70 15.76
CA ILE A 292 -9.53 32.70 15.94
C ILE A 292 -9.74 32.88 17.43
N ASP A 293 -9.40 34.06 17.94
CA ASP A 293 -9.47 34.40 19.36
C ASP A 293 -10.85 34.09 19.96
N GLY A 294 -10.85 33.34 21.05
CA GLY A 294 -12.07 32.94 21.77
C GLY A 294 -12.94 31.88 21.06
N ILE A 295 -12.56 31.43 19.86
CA ILE A 295 -13.31 30.42 19.10
C ILE A 295 -12.49 29.13 18.95
N GLY A 296 -11.22 29.23 18.56
CA GLY A 296 -10.34 28.08 18.36
C GLY A 296 -9.59 28.11 17.03
N THR A 297 -9.09 26.96 16.57
CA THR A 297 -8.29 26.83 15.35
C THR A 297 -9.17 26.43 14.18
N TRP A 298 -9.28 27.32 13.19
CA TRP A 298 -9.93 27.03 11.91
C TRP A 298 -8.91 26.49 10.91
N LYS A 299 -9.27 25.40 10.22
CA LYS A 299 -8.45 24.79 9.19
C LYS A 299 -9.26 24.51 7.94
N THR A 300 -8.72 24.84 6.77
CA THR A 300 -9.31 24.49 5.48
C THR A 300 -8.26 23.83 4.59
N LEU A 301 -8.57 22.67 4.04
CA LEU A 301 -7.71 21.87 3.17
C LEU A 301 -8.37 21.66 1.82
N PHE A 302 -7.58 21.69 0.75
CA PHE A 302 -8.02 21.35 -0.59
C PHE A 302 -7.00 20.46 -1.31
N ILE A 303 -7.51 19.58 -2.17
CA ILE A 303 -6.69 18.72 -3.04
C ILE A 303 -7.37 18.64 -4.40
N ALA A 304 -6.58 18.68 -5.46
CA ALA A 304 -6.99 18.29 -6.80
C ALA A 304 -5.91 17.39 -7.40
N ASN A 305 -6.30 16.25 -7.97
CA ASN A 305 -5.37 15.38 -8.67
C ASN A 305 -5.96 14.82 -9.96
N ARG A 306 -5.07 14.33 -10.83
CA ARG A 306 -5.41 13.55 -12.01
C ARG A 306 -4.37 12.47 -12.24
N ASP A 307 -4.85 11.29 -12.60
CA ASP A 307 -4.06 10.18 -13.13
C ASP A 307 -4.61 9.82 -14.52
N ARG A 308 -3.80 9.97 -15.57
CA ARG A 308 -4.16 9.58 -16.94
C ARG A 308 -3.23 8.49 -17.43
N SER A 309 -3.80 7.39 -17.90
CA SER A 309 -3.10 6.25 -18.48
C SER A 309 -3.58 6.02 -19.91
N GLU A 310 -2.66 5.93 -20.85
CA GLU A 310 -2.93 5.52 -22.22
C GLU A 310 -2.01 4.36 -22.56
N GLY A 311 -2.51 3.33 -23.23
CA GLY A 311 -1.64 2.20 -23.60
C GLY A 311 -2.23 1.29 -24.65
N ILE A 312 -1.34 0.53 -25.28
CA ILE A 312 -1.66 -0.50 -26.25
C ILE A 312 -0.92 -1.77 -25.86
N ASP A 313 -1.66 -2.88 -25.78
CA ASP A 313 -1.12 -4.23 -25.73
C ASP A 313 -1.19 -4.85 -27.11
N LEU A 314 -0.12 -5.50 -27.57
CA LEU A 314 -0.06 -6.21 -28.84
C LEU A 314 0.35 -7.67 -28.60
N PHE A 315 -0.43 -8.59 -29.17
CA PHE A 315 -0.18 -10.02 -29.15
C PHE A 315 0.12 -10.50 -30.57
N GLU A 316 1.20 -11.26 -30.72
CA GLU A 316 1.67 -11.75 -32.01
C GLU A 316 2.12 -13.21 -31.92
N ASP A 317 1.83 -13.99 -32.95
CA ASP A 317 2.48 -15.28 -33.19
C ASP A 317 3.80 -15.05 -33.91
N VAL A 318 4.83 -15.81 -33.56
CA VAL A 318 6.19 -15.64 -34.06
C VAL A 318 6.55 -16.81 -34.96
N PHE A 319 6.77 -16.53 -36.25
CA PHE A 319 7.21 -17.50 -37.25
C PHE A 319 8.59 -17.15 -37.79
N GLY A 320 9.28 -18.12 -38.39
CA GLY A 320 10.55 -17.88 -39.07
C GLY A 320 10.46 -16.86 -40.23
N SER A 321 9.26 -16.65 -40.76
CA SER A 321 8.96 -15.64 -41.81
C SER A 321 8.64 -14.25 -41.26
N GLY A 322 8.50 -14.07 -39.95
CA GLY A 322 8.11 -12.82 -39.28
C GLY A 322 6.95 -13.01 -38.30
N ASN A 323 6.68 -11.96 -37.52
CA ASN A 323 5.57 -11.94 -36.56
C ASN A 323 4.24 -11.68 -37.28
N VAL A 324 3.18 -12.35 -36.81
CA VAL A 324 1.81 -12.14 -37.29
C VAL A 324 0.96 -11.67 -36.10
N PRO A 325 0.35 -10.48 -36.16
CA PRO A 325 -0.54 -10.02 -35.10
C PRO A 325 -1.73 -10.96 -34.91
N VAL A 326 -2.12 -11.17 -33.66
CA VAL A 326 -3.30 -11.96 -33.27
C VAL A 326 -4.41 -11.03 -32.80
N PHE A 327 -4.12 -10.18 -31.82
CA PHE A 327 -5.03 -9.14 -31.36
C PHE A 327 -4.27 -8.01 -30.70
N ARG A 328 -4.95 -6.88 -30.52
CA ARG A 328 -4.47 -5.77 -29.71
C ARG A 328 -5.56 -5.30 -28.75
N ASN A 329 -5.12 -4.81 -27.59
CA ASN A 329 -5.98 -4.06 -26.69
C ASN A 329 -5.51 -2.62 -26.64
N SER A 330 -6.43 -1.66 -26.60
CA SER A 330 -6.11 -0.27 -26.33
C SER A 330 -6.98 0.28 -25.22
N GLY A 331 -6.41 1.18 -24.43
CA GLY A 331 -7.14 1.86 -23.37
C GLY A 331 -6.66 3.28 -23.12
N ASP A 332 -7.61 4.17 -22.83
CA ASP A 332 -7.38 5.50 -22.24
C ASP A 332 -8.21 5.57 -20.97
N ARG A 333 -7.56 5.90 -19.85
CA ARG A 333 -8.20 5.99 -18.54
C ARG A 333 -7.79 7.29 -17.88
N VAL A 334 -8.78 8.06 -17.42
CA VAL A 334 -8.60 9.29 -16.65
C VAL A 334 -9.30 9.14 -15.31
N LYS A 335 -8.54 9.30 -14.22
CA LYS A 335 -9.05 9.42 -12.85
C LYS A 335 -8.81 10.84 -12.36
N GLN A 336 -9.79 11.42 -11.68
CA GLN A 336 -9.67 12.74 -11.06
C GLN A 336 -10.33 12.73 -9.69
N GLU A 337 -9.72 13.41 -8.73
CA GLU A 337 -10.28 13.65 -7.41
C GLU A 337 -10.12 15.12 -7.05
N LYS A 338 -11.18 15.69 -6.47
CA LYS A 338 -11.18 17.03 -5.88
C LYS A 338 -11.76 16.95 -4.48
N ILE A 339 -11.04 17.45 -3.49
CA ILE A 339 -11.46 17.46 -2.09
C ILE A 339 -11.38 18.89 -1.56
N LEU A 340 -12.39 19.28 -0.79
CA LEU A 340 -12.37 20.46 0.06
C LEU A 340 -12.87 20.06 1.45
N ARG A 341 -12.06 20.28 2.47
CA ARG A 341 -12.42 20.04 3.87
C ARG A 341 -12.24 21.32 4.67
N SER A 342 -13.17 21.61 5.56
CA SER A 342 -13.03 22.73 6.51
C SER A 342 -13.47 22.28 7.90
N SER A 343 -12.70 22.64 8.91
CA SER A 343 -12.94 22.27 10.30
C SER A 343 -12.60 23.39 11.26
N LEU A 344 -13.26 23.38 12.42
CA LEU A 344 -12.98 24.23 13.55
C LEU A 344 -12.73 23.34 14.77
N THR A 345 -11.56 23.47 15.37
CA THR A 345 -11.20 22.82 16.62
C THR A 345 -11.29 23.82 17.77
N THR A 346 -12.06 23.50 18.80
CA THR A 346 -12.25 24.35 19.98
C THR A 346 -12.07 23.56 21.28
N GLY A 347 -11.50 24.22 22.29
CA GLY A 347 -11.43 23.69 23.64
C GLY A 347 -12.75 23.90 24.38
N LEU A 348 -13.37 22.81 24.85
CA LEU A 348 -14.58 22.87 25.69
C LEU A 348 -14.22 23.05 27.17
N SER A 349 -13.07 22.52 27.59
CA SER A 349 -12.45 22.73 28.90
C SER A 349 -10.96 22.36 28.80
N ASP A 350 -10.19 22.53 29.88
CA ASP A 350 -8.76 22.14 29.93
C ASP A 350 -8.52 20.65 29.64
N LYS A 351 -9.57 19.82 29.67
CA LYS A 351 -9.49 18.38 29.44
C LYS A 351 -10.22 17.91 28.18
N GLN A 352 -10.97 18.79 27.51
CA GLN A 352 -11.85 18.41 26.41
C GLN A 352 -11.69 19.34 25.23
N SER A 353 -11.51 18.77 24.05
CA SER A 353 -11.55 19.47 22.78
C SER A 353 -12.54 18.82 21.83
N ILE A 354 -13.10 19.63 20.94
CA ILE A 354 -13.97 19.16 19.86
C ILE A 354 -13.55 19.79 18.54
N GLU A 355 -13.40 18.97 17.50
CA GLU A 355 -13.30 19.39 16.11
C GLU A 355 -14.64 19.10 15.43
N ILE A 356 -15.22 20.12 14.81
CA ILE A 356 -16.40 19.98 13.97
C ILE A 356 -16.08 20.46 12.56
N GLY A 357 -16.63 19.82 11.54
CA GLY A 357 -16.35 20.22 10.17
C GLY A 357 -17.12 19.46 9.12
N GLY A 358 -16.76 19.74 7.87
CA GLY A 358 -17.31 19.03 6.72
C GLY A 358 -16.28 18.84 5.61
N GLU A 359 -16.48 17.80 4.82
CA GLU A 359 -15.69 17.46 3.63
C GLU A 359 -16.62 17.32 2.42
N ALA A 360 -16.22 17.89 1.28
CA ALA A 360 -16.81 17.60 -0.02
C ALA A 360 -15.75 16.97 -0.91
N ALA A 361 -16.05 15.81 -1.48
CA ALA A 361 -15.19 15.08 -2.40
C ALA A 361 -15.91 14.77 -3.71
N ILE A 362 -15.26 15.05 -4.84
CA ILE A 362 -15.76 14.75 -6.18
C ILE A 362 -14.74 13.85 -6.86
N ASN A 363 -15.14 12.62 -7.16
CA ASN A 363 -14.36 11.64 -7.89
C ASN A 363 -14.94 11.45 -9.28
N ASN A 364 -14.08 11.50 -10.29
CA ASN A 364 -14.42 11.21 -11.68
C ASN A 364 -13.49 10.11 -12.19
N PHE A 365 -14.07 9.20 -12.98
CA PHE A 365 -13.36 8.12 -13.64
C PHE A 365 -13.96 7.96 -15.03
N ASP A 366 -13.10 8.02 -16.04
CA ASP A 366 -13.46 7.76 -17.43
C ASP A 366 -12.48 6.71 -17.95
N GLN A 367 -12.99 5.66 -18.60
CA GLN A 367 -12.16 4.67 -19.27
C GLN A 367 -12.80 4.25 -20.58
N ILE A 368 -11.99 4.23 -21.63
CA ILE A 368 -12.29 3.61 -22.92
C ILE A 368 -11.44 2.34 -22.98
N PHE A 369 -12.05 1.21 -23.32
CA PHE A 369 -11.35 -0.04 -23.57
C PHE A 369 -11.79 -0.64 -24.90
N LYS A 370 -10.83 -1.10 -25.70
CA LYS A 370 -11.08 -1.77 -26.99
C LYS A 370 -10.20 -3.00 -27.12
N LYS A 371 -10.81 -4.12 -27.54
CA LYS A 371 -10.09 -5.29 -28.03
C LYS A 371 -10.40 -5.46 -29.52
N GLU A 372 -9.35 -5.58 -30.31
CA GLU A 372 -9.45 -5.80 -31.74
C GLU A 372 -8.65 -7.05 -32.14
N ASN A 373 -9.29 -8.02 -32.80
CA ASN A 373 -8.62 -9.19 -33.36
C ASN A 373 -8.11 -8.87 -34.75
N TYR A 374 -7.02 -9.52 -35.15
CA TYR A 374 -6.44 -9.38 -36.47
C TYR A 374 -6.85 -10.54 -37.37
N GLU A 375 -7.58 -10.24 -38.44
CA GLU A 375 -8.08 -11.24 -39.39
C GLU A 375 -7.97 -10.70 -40.82
N ALA A 376 -7.56 -11.55 -41.77
CA ALA A 376 -7.50 -11.23 -43.20
C ALA A 376 -6.78 -9.91 -43.55
N GLY A 377 -5.74 -9.54 -42.79
CA GLY A 377 -4.94 -8.35 -43.06
C GLY A 377 -5.38 -7.08 -42.32
N ALA A 378 -6.46 -7.12 -41.52
CA ALA A 378 -7.01 -5.96 -40.84
C ALA A 378 -7.43 -6.26 -39.38
N TYR A 379 -7.46 -5.21 -38.55
CA TYR A 379 -8.02 -5.29 -37.20
C TYR A 379 -9.53 -5.07 -37.22
N THR A 380 -10.27 -5.93 -36.52
CA THR A 380 -11.73 -5.82 -36.34
C THR A 380 -12.06 -5.64 -34.87
N LEU A 381 -12.98 -4.73 -34.54
CA LEU A 381 -13.39 -4.48 -33.16
C LEU A 381 -14.25 -5.65 -32.66
N ASN A 382 -13.82 -6.28 -31.57
CA ASN A 382 -14.49 -7.44 -30.97
C ASN A 382 -15.14 -7.10 -29.63
N VAL A 383 -14.47 -6.29 -28.80
CA VAL A 383 -14.99 -5.85 -27.50
C VAL A 383 -14.76 -4.35 -27.35
N ASN A 384 -15.79 -3.63 -26.91
CA ASN A 384 -15.68 -2.25 -26.44
C ASN A 384 -16.41 -2.11 -25.11
N ASP A 385 -15.80 -1.38 -24.18
CA ASP A 385 -16.42 -1.01 -22.91
C ASP A 385 -15.97 0.40 -22.51
N ASP A 386 -16.84 1.37 -22.79
CA ASP A 386 -16.61 2.76 -22.46
C ASP A 386 -17.45 3.12 -21.23
N VAL A 387 -16.77 3.47 -20.14
CA VAL A 387 -17.40 3.71 -18.84
C VAL A 387 -16.99 5.07 -18.29
N SER A 388 -17.99 5.87 -17.95
CA SER A 388 -17.83 7.07 -17.14
C SER A 388 -18.51 6.86 -15.80
N ALA A 389 -17.81 7.13 -14.70
CA ALA A 389 -18.30 7.04 -13.34
C ALA A 389 -17.95 8.31 -12.57
N LYS A 390 -18.91 8.77 -11.75
CA LYS A 390 -18.77 9.94 -10.91
C LYS A 390 -19.33 9.67 -9.53
N GLU A 391 -18.61 10.08 -8.51
CA GLU A 391 -19.10 10.15 -7.13
C GLU A 391 -19.01 11.60 -6.63
N ASN A 392 -20.10 12.08 -6.06
CA ASN A 392 -20.09 13.28 -5.22
C ASN A 392 -20.38 12.84 -3.78
N ARG A 393 -19.47 13.14 -2.86
CA ARG A 393 -19.55 12.77 -1.45
C ARG A 393 -19.48 14.03 -0.59
N TYR A 394 -20.36 14.09 0.41
CA TYR A 394 -20.40 15.12 1.43
C TYR A 394 -20.36 14.45 2.79
N GLU A 395 -19.46 14.87 3.65
CA GLU A 395 -19.34 14.37 5.02
C GLU A 395 -19.46 15.53 6.00
N PHE A 396 -20.14 15.28 7.10
CA PHE A 396 -20.12 16.12 8.29
C PHE A 396 -19.60 15.30 9.44
N PHE A 397 -18.69 15.87 10.23
CA PHE A 397 -18.04 15.14 11.30
C PHE A 397 -17.94 15.97 12.57
N ALA A 398 -17.92 15.25 13.69
CA ALA A 398 -17.57 15.75 15.00
C ALA A 398 -16.59 14.77 15.65
N ASN A 399 -15.46 15.28 16.11
CA ASN A 399 -14.40 14.54 16.77
C ASN A 399 -14.20 15.13 18.15
N HIS A 400 -14.34 14.33 19.20
CA HIS A 400 -14.19 14.74 20.59
C HIS A 400 -12.98 14.02 21.20
N THR A 401 -12.12 14.78 21.86
CA THR A 401 -11.04 14.25 22.69
C THR A 401 -11.30 14.62 24.13
N TYR A 402 -11.20 13.63 25.03
CA TYR A 402 -11.35 13.81 26.46
C TYR A 402 -10.20 13.16 27.24
N ASN A 403 -9.36 14.01 27.83
CA ASN A 403 -8.35 13.64 28.81
C ASN A 403 -9.02 13.38 30.17
N LEU A 404 -9.53 12.16 30.37
CA LEU A 404 -10.17 11.72 31.63
C LEU A 404 -9.22 11.89 32.83
N SER A 405 -7.95 11.53 32.64
CA SER A 405 -6.83 11.73 33.58
C SER A 405 -5.51 11.81 32.81
N SER A 406 -4.37 11.99 33.50
CA SER A 406 -3.04 11.90 32.87
C SER A 406 -2.71 10.53 32.28
N LYS A 407 -3.49 9.50 32.63
CA LYS A 407 -3.29 8.11 32.18
C LYS A 407 -4.40 7.60 31.26
N MET A 408 -5.49 8.34 31.10
CA MET A 408 -6.69 7.87 30.38
C MET A 408 -7.17 8.93 29.40
N VAL A 409 -7.22 8.55 28.12
CA VAL A 409 -7.70 9.40 27.03
C VAL A 409 -8.81 8.65 26.29
N LEU A 410 -9.94 9.33 26.11
CA LEU A 410 -11.05 8.87 25.28
C LEU A 410 -11.14 9.76 24.05
N GLN A 411 -11.17 9.15 22.88
CA GLN A 411 -11.55 9.81 21.64
C GLN A 411 -12.83 9.22 21.10
N SER A 412 -13.69 10.07 20.58
CA SER A 412 -14.95 9.68 19.97
C SER A 412 -15.15 10.47 18.69
N SER A 413 -15.59 9.81 17.63
CA SER A 413 -15.87 10.43 16.35
C SER A 413 -17.22 9.96 15.83
N LEU A 414 -17.95 10.88 15.22
CA LEU A 414 -19.18 10.59 14.51
C LEU A 414 -19.15 11.28 13.16
N ILE A 415 -19.26 10.49 12.08
CA ILE A 415 -19.29 11.01 10.71
C ILE A 415 -20.60 10.61 10.04
N GLY A 416 -21.32 11.60 9.52
CA GLY A 416 -22.43 11.42 8.60
C GLY A 416 -21.95 11.60 7.16
N GLU A 417 -22.00 10.55 6.34
CA GLU A 417 -21.61 10.57 4.92
C GLU A 417 -22.85 10.49 4.03
N PHE A 418 -22.93 11.37 3.03
CA PHE A 418 -23.93 11.38 1.97
C PHE A 418 -23.23 11.33 0.63
N SER A 419 -23.46 10.28 -0.15
CA SER A 419 -22.82 10.14 -1.46
C SER A 419 -23.82 9.79 -2.56
N LYS A 420 -23.54 10.29 -3.76
CA LYS A 420 -24.26 9.91 -4.98
C LYS A 420 -23.24 9.41 -5.99
N ILE A 421 -23.41 8.17 -6.41
CA ILE A 421 -22.63 7.54 -7.46
C ILE A 421 -23.51 7.47 -8.71
N SER A 422 -22.96 7.90 -9.83
CA SER A 422 -23.59 7.81 -11.16
C SER A 422 -22.60 7.23 -12.14
N SER A 423 -23.07 6.36 -13.03
CA SER A 423 -22.26 5.77 -14.08
C SER A 423 -23.04 5.65 -15.38
N LEU A 424 -22.31 5.75 -16.49
CA LEU A 424 -22.76 5.48 -17.84
C LEU A 424 -21.80 4.45 -18.44
N THR A 425 -22.35 3.33 -18.93
CA THR A 425 -21.63 2.33 -19.71
C THR A 425 -22.18 2.30 -21.12
N ILE A 426 -21.30 2.42 -22.11
CA ILE A 426 -21.63 2.33 -23.54
C ILE A 426 -21.05 1.01 -24.04
N PRO A 427 -21.87 -0.04 -24.19
CA PRO A 427 -21.43 -1.32 -24.73
C PRO A 427 -21.26 -1.26 -26.25
N LEU A 428 -20.54 -2.24 -26.80
CA LEU A 428 -20.40 -2.41 -28.25
C LEU A 428 -21.75 -2.57 -28.97
N THR A 429 -22.70 -3.28 -28.34
CA THR A 429 -24.05 -3.53 -28.86
C THR A 429 -25.10 -3.30 -27.79
N GLY A 430 -26.30 -2.86 -28.20
CA GLY A 430 -27.41 -2.56 -27.29
C GLY A 430 -27.51 -1.08 -26.91
N GLY A 431 -28.31 -0.80 -25.88
CA GLY A 431 -28.51 0.56 -25.37
C GLY A 431 -27.53 0.92 -24.26
N ASN A 432 -27.33 2.22 -24.07
CA ASN A 432 -26.54 2.75 -22.95
C ASN A 432 -27.10 2.28 -21.60
N ILE A 433 -26.21 1.91 -20.68
CA ILE A 433 -26.58 1.50 -19.32
C ILE A 433 -26.24 2.63 -18.36
N GLU A 434 -27.27 3.32 -17.88
CA GLU A 434 -27.15 4.37 -16.86
C GLU A 434 -27.54 3.84 -15.49
N ARG A 435 -26.71 4.10 -14.48
CA ARG A 435 -27.02 3.81 -13.07
C ARG A 435 -26.79 5.03 -12.21
N SER A 436 -27.68 5.25 -11.24
CA SER A 436 -27.45 6.24 -10.20
C SER A 436 -27.98 5.75 -8.86
N LYS A 437 -27.14 5.79 -7.83
CA LYS A 437 -27.49 5.36 -6.48
C LYS A 437 -27.04 6.42 -5.47
N LYS A 438 -27.90 6.65 -4.47
CA LYS A 438 -27.63 7.51 -3.33
C LYS A 438 -27.35 6.63 -2.12
N PHE A 439 -26.40 7.05 -1.29
CA PHE A 439 -26.05 6.39 -0.06
C PHE A 439 -26.02 7.40 1.09
N SER A 440 -26.35 6.92 2.28
CA SER A 440 -26.25 7.65 3.53
C SER A 440 -25.69 6.72 4.59
N PHE A 441 -24.59 7.11 5.22
CA PHE A 441 -23.93 6.31 6.24
C PHE A 441 -23.70 7.12 7.51
N LEU A 442 -23.83 6.44 8.65
CA LEU A 442 -23.38 6.92 9.95
C LEU A 442 -22.21 6.03 10.40
N LYS A 443 -21.06 6.65 10.64
CA LYS A 443 -19.78 6.01 10.96
C LYS A 443 -19.33 6.47 12.37
N PRO A 444 -19.74 5.78 13.45
CA PRO A 444 -19.20 6.02 14.78
C PRO A 444 -17.81 5.39 14.93
N ARG A 445 -16.97 6.01 15.75
CA ARG A 445 -15.68 5.49 16.19
C ARG A 445 -15.42 5.90 17.63
N VAL A 446 -14.87 4.98 18.43
CA VAL A 446 -14.41 5.22 19.79
C VAL A 446 -13.03 4.59 19.95
N ASP A 447 -12.10 5.37 20.49
CA ASP A 447 -10.76 4.91 20.85
C ASP A 447 -10.51 5.26 22.31
N PHE A 448 -10.08 4.28 23.09
CA PHE A 448 -9.75 4.46 24.50
C PHE A 448 -8.31 4.02 24.74
N ARG A 449 -7.52 4.89 25.35
CA ARG A 449 -6.15 4.62 25.77
C ARG A 449 -6.04 4.65 27.29
N TYR A 450 -5.32 3.68 27.84
CA TYR A 450 -4.99 3.63 29.27
C TYR A 450 -3.52 3.25 29.49
N ASP A 451 -2.76 4.16 30.09
CA ASP A 451 -1.38 3.96 30.53
C ASP A 451 -1.37 3.53 32.00
N PHE A 452 -1.35 2.22 32.25
CA PHE A 452 -1.41 1.71 33.62
C PHE A 452 -0.06 1.94 34.36
N SER A 453 1.05 1.83 33.64
CA SER A 453 2.40 2.23 34.10
C SER A 453 3.17 2.93 32.97
N ASP A 454 4.36 3.46 33.26
CA ASP A 454 5.19 4.17 32.28
C ASP A 454 5.67 3.26 31.12
N HIS A 455 5.60 1.94 31.32
CA HIS A 455 6.07 0.91 30.39
C HIS A 455 4.96 0.26 29.58
N ASP A 456 3.72 0.65 29.74
CA ASP A 456 2.65 -0.34 29.77
C ASP A 456 1.32 0.34 29.39
N GLN A 457 0.86 0.04 28.18
CA GLN A 457 -0.28 0.73 27.57
C GLN A 457 -1.32 -0.26 27.03
N LEU A 458 -2.59 0.06 27.27
CA LEU A 458 -3.75 -0.61 26.69
C LEU A 458 -4.47 0.35 25.73
N ARG A 459 -4.84 -0.15 24.55
CA ARG A 459 -5.68 0.57 23.59
C ARG A 459 -6.87 -0.29 23.16
N LEU A 460 -8.04 0.33 23.12
CA LEU A 460 -9.30 -0.27 22.68
C LEU A 460 -9.89 0.59 21.57
N THR A 461 -10.24 -0.02 20.44
CA THR A 461 -10.92 0.67 19.35
C THR A 461 -12.15 -0.09 18.92
N ALA A 462 -13.24 0.63 18.69
CA ALA A 462 -14.45 0.15 18.04
C ALA A 462 -14.89 1.18 17.01
N GLU A 463 -15.01 0.77 15.75
CA GLU A 463 -15.34 1.68 14.66
C GLU A 463 -16.17 1.03 13.58
N LYS A 464 -16.95 1.86 12.87
CA LYS A 464 -17.62 1.46 11.64
C LYS A 464 -16.98 2.15 10.44
N LYS A 465 -16.50 1.36 9.49
CA LYS A 465 -15.89 1.83 8.23
C LYS A 465 -16.79 1.57 7.03
N VAL A 466 -16.58 2.38 5.99
CA VAL A 466 -17.20 2.24 4.66
C VAL A 466 -16.10 2.35 3.61
N SER A 467 -15.97 1.36 2.71
CA SER A 467 -14.84 1.26 1.77
C SER A 467 -15.04 2.11 0.51
N GLN A 468 -13.98 2.75 0.00
CA GLN A 468 -14.06 3.51 -1.25
C GLN A 468 -14.26 2.56 -2.42
N LEU A 469 -15.22 2.87 -3.32
CA LEU A 469 -15.39 2.06 -4.52
C LEU A 469 -14.19 2.26 -5.45
N ASN A 470 -13.57 1.16 -5.85
CA ASN A 470 -12.62 1.17 -6.94
C ASN A 470 -13.38 1.14 -8.26
N PHE A 471 -13.48 2.28 -8.94
CA PHE A 471 -14.15 2.37 -10.25
C PHE A 471 -13.51 1.51 -11.35
N GLN A 472 -12.30 0.97 -11.13
CA GLN A 472 -11.76 -0.05 -12.04
C GLN A 472 -12.63 -1.30 -12.09
N ASN A 473 -13.37 -1.62 -11.02
CA ASN A 473 -14.31 -2.74 -11.00
C ASN A 473 -15.56 -2.47 -11.85
N PHE A 474 -15.76 -1.26 -12.37
CA PHE A 474 -16.93 -0.90 -13.19
C PHE A 474 -16.71 -1.17 -14.67
N VAL A 475 -15.47 -1.41 -15.09
CA VAL A 475 -15.07 -1.52 -16.50
C VAL A 475 -14.42 -2.85 -16.78
N ALA A 476 -14.56 -3.32 -18.01
CA ALA A 476 -13.80 -4.43 -18.51
C ALA A 476 -12.28 -4.15 -18.45
N THR A 477 -11.52 -5.20 -18.15
CA THR A 477 -10.06 -5.18 -18.17
C THR A 477 -9.54 -6.46 -18.77
N TYR A 478 -8.40 -6.39 -19.46
CA TYR A 478 -7.69 -7.58 -19.92
C TYR A 478 -6.66 -8.01 -18.88
N ASP A 479 -6.71 -9.27 -18.47
CA ASP A 479 -5.77 -9.89 -17.54
C ASP A 479 -4.77 -10.73 -18.33
N ALA A 480 -3.64 -10.14 -18.73
CA ALA A 480 -2.62 -10.79 -19.55
C ALA A 480 -1.89 -11.97 -18.87
N THR A 481 -2.02 -12.11 -17.54
CA THR A 481 -1.46 -13.26 -16.80
C THR A 481 -2.29 -14.52 -17.01
N HIS A 482 -3.61 -14.36 -17.19
CA HIS A 482 -4.55 -15.46 -17.40
C HIS A 482 -5.16 -15.46 -18.80
N ASP A 483 -4.82 -14.45 -19.61
CA ASP A 483 -5.30 -14.24 -20.97
C ASP A 483 -6.84 -14.14 -21.09
N VAL A 484 -7.48 -13.58 -20.06
CA VAL A 484 -8.95 -13.42 -19.96
C VAL A 484 -9.38 -11.96 -19.92
N ILE A 485 -10.59 -11.71 -20.44
CA ILE A 485 -11.28 -10.42 -20.25
C ILE A 485 -12.13 -10.53 -18.99
N ARG A 486 -11.88 -9.64 -18.03
CA ARG A 486 -12.69 -9.50 -16.82
C ARG A 486 -13.71 -8.40 -17.04
N LEU A 487 -14.99 -8.72 -16.90
CA LEU A 487 -16.07 -7.77 -17.11
C LEU A 487 -16.28 -6.88 -15.87
N GLY A 488 -16.66 -5.63 -16.10
CA GLY A 488 -17.00 -4.68 -15.05
C GLY A 488 -18.43 -4.83 -14.52
N ASN A 489 -18.69 -4.25 -13.34
CA ASN A 489 -20.02 -4.14 -12.76
C ASN A 489 -20.23 -2.79 -12.06
N THR A 490 -20.99 -1.90 -12.70
CA THR A 490 -21.41 -0.59 -12.14
C THR A 490 -22.45 -0.70 -11.02
N GLY A 491 -22.91 -1.91 -10.68
CA GLY A 491 -23.94 -2.16 -9.68
C GLY A 491 -23.42 -2.37 -8.25
N ILE A 492 -22.11 -2.49 -8.08
CA ILE A 492 -21.50 -2.74 -6.76
C ILE A 492 -21.72 -1.56 -5.81
N VAL A 493 -21.92 -1.87 -4.53
CA VAL A 493 -22.08 -0.89 -3.46
C VAL A 493 -20.86 -0.87 -2.54
N PRO A 494 -20.61 0.23 -1.80
CA PRO A 494 -19.53 0.29 -0.82
C PRO A 494 -19.66 -0.81 0.24
N GLU A 495 -18.55 -1.46 0.58
CA GLU A 495 -18.50 -2.41 1.69
C GLU A 495 -18.62 -1.64 3.00
N LYS A 496 -19.24 -2.26 4.00
CA LYS A 496 -19.25 -1.71 5.37
C LYS A 496 -18.62 -2.73 6.30
N SER A 497 -17.85 -2.26 7.27
CA SER A 497 -17.32 -3.13 8.31
C SER A 497 -17.43 -2.52 9.70
N TRP A 498 -17.68 -3.38 10.68
CA TRP A 498 -17.38 -3.10 12.07
C TRP A 498 -16.02 -3.66 12.40
N ASN A 499 -15.12 -2.82 12.89
CA ASN A 499 -13.78 -3.21 13.29
C ASN A 499 -13.63 -2.99 14.79
N TYR A 500 -13.10 -4.01 15.45
CA TYR A 500 -12.78 -3.99 16.87
C TYR A 500 -11.32 -4.38 17.04
N SER A 501 -10.60 -3.67 17.89
CA SER A 501 -9.24 -4.04 18.26
C SER A 501 -8.95 -3.80 19.74
N LEU A 502 -8.08 -4.65 20.27
CA LEU A 502 -7.51 -4.58 21.60
C LEU A 502 -6.00 -4.71 21.46
N THR A 503 -5.27 -3.66 21.82
CA THR A 503 -3.82 -3.61 21.71
C THR A 503 -3.18 -3.43 23.07
N TYR A 504 -2.21 -4.27 23.38
CA TYR A 504 -1.33 -4.16 24.53
C TYR A 504 0.09 -3.85 24.06
N GLU A 505 0.75 -2.90 24.70
CA GLU A 505 2.14 -2.53 24.45
C GLU A 505 2.94 -2.54 25.75
N HIS A 506 4.12 -3.15 25.70
CA HIS A 506 5.09 -3.19 26.78
C HIS A 506 6.46 -2.69 26.31
N ARG A 507 6.99 -1.66 26.96
CA ARG A 507 8.32 -1.11 26.71
C ARG A 507 9.33 -1.70 27.68
N LEU A 508 10.41 -2.21 27.13
CA LEU A 508 11.51 -2.75 27.93
C LEU A 508 12.25 -1.62 28.66
N PRO A 509 12.80 -1.87 29.86
CA PRO A 509 13.59 -0.89 30.59
C PRO A 509 14.78 -0.37 29.79
N ASN A 510 15.26 0.84 30.15
CA ASN A 510 16.45 1.46 29.56
C ASN A 510 16.40 1.58 28.03
N ASP A 511 15.20 1.75 27.47
CA ASP A 511 14.97 1.82 26.03
C ASP A 511 15.50 0.60 25.25
N ALA A 512 15.57 -0.56 25.91
CA ALA A 512 16.04 -1.77 25.29
C ALA A 512 15.13 -2.24 24.14
N GLY A 513 13.87 -1.75 24.08
CA GLY A 513 12.95 -2.09 23.01
C GLY A 513 11.49 -2.00 23.41
N ALA A 514 10.62 -2.55 22.58
CA ALA A 514 9.18 -2.61 22.83
C ALA A 514 8.56 -3.86 22.20
N LEU A 515 7.51 -4.38 22.84
CA LEU A 515 6.65 -5.45 22.37
C LEU A 515 5.20 -4.95 22.30
N GLN A 516 4.51 -5.27 21.22
CA GLN A 516 3.11 -4.92 21.01
C GLN A 516 2.35 -6.15 20.52
N VAL A 517 1.14 -6.34 21.04
CA VAL A 517 0.20 -7.40 20.64
C VAL A 517 -1.17 -6.79 20.41
N GLU A 518 -1.71 -6.93 19.20
CA GLU A 518 -3.06 -6.49 18.81
C GLU A 518 -3.91 -7.72 18.49
N PHE A 519 -5.06 -7.83 19.16
CA PHE A 519 -6.15 -8.70 18.75
C PHE A 519 -7.15 -7.89 17.95
N PHE A 520 -7.60 -8.40 16.81
CA PHE A 520 -8.61 -7.71 16.00
C PHE A 520 -9.72 -8.65 15.53
N TYR A 521 -10.91 -8.07 15.35
CA TYR A 521 -12.07 -8.71 14.75
C TYR A 521 -12.78 -7.73 13.82
N ARG A 522 -13.19 -8.21 12.65
CA ARG A 522 -13.88 -7.45 11.61
C ARG A 522 -15.08 -8.25 11.13
N ASP A 523 -16.24 -7.60 11.15
CA ASP A 523 -17.47 -8.10 10.55
C ASP A 523 -17.81 -7.23 9.34
N LEU A 524 -17.84 -7.84 8.15
CA LEU A 524 -18.00 -7.15 6.87
C LEU A 524 -19.35 -7.49 6.26
N THR A 525 -19.99 -6.47 5.71
CA THR A 525 -21.20 -6.61 4.90
C THR A 525 -20.98 -6.00 3.53
N ASP A 526 -21.63 -6.58 2.53
CA ASP A 526 -21.46 -6.21 1.12
C ASP A 526 -20.00 -6.36 0.64
N TYR A 527 -19.26 -7.37 1.11
CA TYR A 527 -17.85 -7.61 0.75
C TYR A 527 -17.66 -7.74 -0.77
N ILE A 528 -16.78 -6.95 -1.36
CA ILE A 528 -16.58 -6.89 -2.81
C ILE A 528 -15.57 -7.96 -3.23
N GLU A 529 -16.03 -8.95 -3.97
CA GLU A 529 -15.20 -9.98 -4.60
C GLU A 529 -15.80 -10.38 -5.96
N LEU A 530 -15.28 -11.42 -6.60
CA LEU A 530 -15.95 -12.04 -7.74
C LEU A 530 -17.18 -12.80 -7.24
N VAL A 531 -18.29 -12.57 -7.94
CA VAL A 531 -19.59 -13.20 -7.67
C VAL A 531 -20.08 -13.86 -8.94
N ASP A 532 -20.80 -14.96 -8.77
CA ASP A 532 -21.49 -15.68 -9.83
C ASP A 532 -22.76 -14.94 -10.26
N PHE A 533 -22.81 -14.52 -11.51
CA PHE A 533 -23.95 -13.89 -12.18
C PHE A 533 -24.57 -14.81 -13.24
N THR A 534 -24.21 -16.10 -13.25
CA THR A 534 -24.77 -17.08 -14.16
C THR A 534 -26.26 -17.30 -13.92
N GLU A 535 -27.03 -17.26 -15.00
CA GLU A 535 -28.43 -17.65 -14.99
C GLU A 535 -28.52 -19.18 -15.13
N PHE A 536 -29.02 -19.84 -14.08
CA PHE A 536 -29.27 -21.29 -14.08
C PHE A 536 -30.73 -21.62 -14.41
N TYR A 537 -31.60 -20.61 -14.40
CA TYR A 537 -33.03 -20.73 -14.66
C TYR A 537 -33.46 -19.62 -15.60
N ASP A 538 -34.37 -19.92 -16.52
CA ASP A 538 -34.94 -18.93 -17.43
C ASP A 538 -35.90 -17.97 -16.70
N ALA A 539 -36.44 -16.99 -17.42
CA ALA A 539 -37.39 -16.01 -16.87
C ALA A 539 -38.70 -16.63 -16.32
N ASN A 540 -39.00 -17.90 -16.63
CA ASN A 540 -40.15 -18.64 -16.13
C ASN A 540 -39.78 -19.58 -14.96
N GLY A 541 -38.52 -19.60 -14.53
CA GLY A 541 -38.01 -20.47 -13.47
C GLY A 541 -37.71 -21.90 -13.92
N VAL A 542 -37.61 -22.16 -15.23
CA VAL A 542 -37.21 -23.46 -15.78
C VAL A 542 -35.70 -23.55 -15.82
N GLU A 543 -35.13 -24.67 -15.34
CA GLU A 543 -33.68 -24.89 -15.35
C GLU A 543 -33.14 -24.83 -16.78
N ILE A 544 -32.10 -24.02 -16.99
CA ILE A 544 -31.41 -23.91 -18.27
C ILE A 544 -30.51 -25.15 -18.41
N PRO A 545 -30.59 -25.89 -19.53
CA PRO A 545 -29.71 -27.03 -19.77
C PRO A 545 -28.24 -26.61 -19.65
N ARG A 546 -27.39 -27.41 -18.99
CA ARG A 546 -25.97 -27.08 -18.77
C ARG A 546 -25.23 -26.63 -20.04
N ALA A 547 -25.54 -27.24 -21.18
CA ALA A 547 -24.93 -26.90 -22.48
C ALA A 547 -25.29 -25.49 -22.98
N ASP A 548 -26.38 -24.91 -22.48
CA ASP A 548 -26.89 -23.58 -22.84
C ASP A 548 -26.60 -22.54 -21.75
N ILE A 549 -25.95 -22.93 -20.64
CA ILE A 549 -25.56 -22.02 -19.56
C ILE A 549 -24.30 -21.25 -19.98
N ASP A 550 -24.34 -19.93 -19.81
CA ASP A 550 -23.17 -19.05 -19.96
C ASP A 550 -22.58 -18.69 -18.58
N PRO A 551 -21.39 -19.20 -18.22
CA PRO A 551 -20.71 -18.85 -16.97
C PRO A 551 -20.32 -17.36 -16.94
N ILE A 552 -20.86 -16.59 -15.99
CA ILE A 552 -20.62 -15.14 -15.89
C ILE A 552 -20.13 -14.81 -14.48
N SER A 553 -18.86 -14.42 -14.36
CA SER A 553 -18.28 -13.93 -13.11
C SER A 553 -17.86 -12.47 -13.25
N LYS A 554 -18.33 -11.64 -12.32
CA LYS A 554 -18.03 -10.19 -12.28
C LYS A 554 -17.80 -9.73 -10.84
N PRO A 555 -17.16 -8.57 -10.61
CA PRO A 555 -17.16 -7.95 -9.29
C PRO A 555 -18.59 -7.78 -8.76
N GLY A 556 -18.83 -8.17 -7.51
CA GLY A 556 -20.13 -8.14 -6.85
C GLY A 556 -19.99 -8.06 -5.34
N ASN A 557 -21.12 -7.86 -4.64
CA ASN A 557 -21.15 -7.78 -3.19
C ASN A 557 -21.61 -9.13 -2.60
N ILE A 558 -20.74 -9.78 -1.83
CA ILE A 558 -21.07 -10.94 -1.00
C ILE A 558 -21.70 -10.43 0.30
N PRO A 559 -22.85 -10.99 0.75
CA PRO A 559 -23.62 -10.42 1.86
C PRO A 559 -22.83 -10.26 3.16
N THR A 560 -22.02 -11.25 3.52
CA THR A 560 -21.28 -11.30 4.78
C THR A 560 -19.89 -11.88 4.58
N ALA A 561 -18.91 -11.30 5.27
CA ALA A 561 -17.55 -11.84 5.38
C ALA A 561 -16.98 -11.46 6.75
N ARG A 562 -16.02 -12.21 7.26
CA ARG A 562 -15.39 -11.90 8.56
C ARG A 562 -13.88 -12.11 8.52
N SER A 563 -13.19 -11.40 9.39
CA SER A 563 -11.74 -11.45 9.52
C SER A 563 -11.36 -11.26 10.98
N TYR A 564 -10.49 -12.10 11.51
CA TYR A 564 -10.00 -11.96 12.88
C TYR A 564 -8.57 -12.47 12.99
N GLY A 565 -7.84 -11.98 13.98
CA GLY A 565 -6.44 -12.34 14.06
C GLY A 565 -5.67 -11.66 15.18
N ILE A 566 -4.37 -11.90 15.13
CA ILE A 566 -3.39 -11.38 16.06
C ILE A 566 -2.26 -10.76 15.25
N LYS A 567 -1.87 -9.53 15.58
CA LYS A 567 -0.62 -8.93 15.14
C LYS A 567 0.31 -8.76 16.32
N THR A 568 1.56 -9.14 16.15
CA THR A 568 2.60 -8.94 17.15
C THR A 568 3.77 -8.22 16.52
N SER A 569 4.25 -7.16 17.17
CA SER A 569 5.38 -6.36 16.70
C SER A 569 6.37 -6.20 17.84
N GLY A 570 7.65 -6.39 17.57
CA GLY A 570 8.70 -6.31 18.58
C GLY A 570 9.96 -5.66 18.03
N SER A 571 10.65 -4.91 18.87
CA SER A 571 12.00 -4.41 18.61
C SER A 571 12.86 -4.57 19.85
N LEU A 572 14.14 -4.90 19.67
CA LEU A 572 15.09 -5.17 20.74
C LEU A 572 16.49 -4.69 20.34
N ARG A 573 17.11 -3.88 21.19
CA ARG A 573 18.53 -3.52 21.15
C ARG A 573 19.36 -4.67 21.71
N LEU A 574 20.48 -4.98 21.07
CA LEU A 574 21.32 -6.14 21.38
C LEU A 574 22.53 -5.80 22.28
N GLY A 575 22.46 -4.71 23.04
CA GLY A 575 23.54 -4.33 23.97
C GLY A 575 23.88 -5.41 25.00
N PHE A 576 22.89 -6.23 25.39
CA PHE A 576 23.08 -7.33 26.33
C PHE A 576 23.96 -8.48 25.80
N VAL A 577 24.17 -8.58 24.49
CA VAL A 577 25.13 -9.53 23.87
C VAL A 577 26.40 -8.83 23.36
N GLY A 578 26.66 -7.61 23.81
CA GLY A 578 27.83 -6.84 23.40
C GLY A 578 27.67 -6.12 22.05
N LEU A 579 26.46 -5.97 21.54
CA LEU A 579 26.15 -5.24 20.30
C LEU A 579 25.24 -4.03 20.60
N PRO A 580 25.75 -2.97 21.24
CA PRO A 580 24.94 -1.85 21.75
C PRO A 580 24.18 -1.07 20.68
N GLU A 581 24.74 -1.01 19.46
CA GLU A 581 24.17 -0.28 18.32
C GLU A 581 23.50 -1.22 17.30
N ALA A 582 23.19 -2.46 17.72
CA ALA A 582 22.42 -3.39 16.91
C ALA A 582 20.97 -3.47 17.38
N VAL A 583 20.04 -3.45 16.43
CA VAL A 583 18.60 -3.57 16.66
C VAL A 583 18.06 -4.70 15.82
N ILE A 584 17.32 -5.60 16.45
CA ILE A 584 16.46 -6.58 15.78
C ILE A 584 15.01 -6.15 15.93
N SER A 585 14.22 -6.30 14.88
CA SER A 585 12.78 -6.10 14.87
C SER A 585 12.09 -7.25 14.18
N ALA A 586 10.93 -7.65 14.68
CA ALA A 586 10.14 -8.73 14.13
C ALA A 586 8.65 -8.37 14.19
N ASN A 587 7.92 -8.68 13.12
CA ASN A 587 6.48 -8.55 13.06
C ASN A 587 5.88 -9.87 12.61
N TYR A 588 4.77 -10.26 13.22
CA TYR A 588 4.02 -11.44 12.85
C TYR A 588 2.54 -11.10 12.80
N THR A 589 1.87 -11.55 11.75
CA THR A 589 0.41 -11.47 11.60
C THR A 589 -0.13 -12.87 11.38
N TYR A 590 -1.06 -13.25 12.24
CA TYR A 590 -2.01 -14.32 12.00
C TYR A 590 -3.36 -13.69 11.69
N GLU A 591 -3.92 -13.97 10.52
CA GLU A 591 -5.23 -13.46 10.11
C GLU A 591 -6.04 -14.59 9.48
N ASP A 592 -7.14 -14.97 10.12
CA ASP A 592 -8.09 -15.91 9.57
C ASP A 592 -9.27 -15.13 9.00
N ASN A 593 -9.46 -15.29 7.69
CA ASN A 593 -10.51 -14.65 6.92
C ASN A 593 -11.49 -15.73 6.47
N ASP A 594 -12.77 -15.37 6.39
CA ASP A 594 -13.83 -16.32 6.06
C ASP A 594 -14.94 -15.64 5.26
N VAL A 595 -15.23 -16.20 4.09
CA VAL A 595 -16.29 -15.78 3.19
C VAL A 595 -16.93 -17.01 2.54
N ILE A 596 -18.23 -16.92 2.24
CA ILE A 596 -18.93 -17.94 1.46
C ILE A 596 -18.58 -17.73 -0.02
N ASP A 597 -17.87 -18.70 -0.58
CA ASP A 597 -17.51 -18.69 -2.00
C ASP A 597 -18.76 -18.74 -2.87
N GLN A 598 -18.92 -17.77 -3.77
CA GLN A 598 -20.11 -17.68 -4.62
C GLN A 598 -20.16 -18.78 -5.68
N PHE A 599 -19.04 -19.43 -5.98
CA PHE A 599 -18.98 -20.47 -7.01
C PHE A 599 -19.18 -21.88 -6.45
N SER A 600 -18.59 -22.20 -5.30
CA SER A 600 -18.66 -23.53 -4.69
C SER A 600 -19.60 -23.63 -3.49
N GLY A 601 -20.04 -22.51 -2.92
CA GLY A 601 -20.86 -22.47 -1.71
C GLY A 601 -20.12 -22.82 -0.41
N VAL A 602 -18.80 -23.08 -0.45
CA VAL A 602 -18.01 -23.40 0.75
C VAL A 602 -17.43 -22.17 1.41
N HIS A 603 -17.13 -22.29 2.70
CA HIS A 603 -16.36 -21.31 3.45
C HIS A 603 -14.88 -21.36 3.06
N ARG A 604 -14.29 -20.21 2.72
CA ARG A 604 -12.87 -20.09 2.38
C ARG A 604 -12.25 -18.76 2.85
N PRO A 605 -10.91 -18.69 2.92
CA PRO A 605 -10.22 -17.43 3.04
C PRO A 605 -10.49 -16.47 1.87
N PHE A 606 -10.28 -15.18 2.13
CA PHE A 606 -10.33 -14.14 1.10
C PHE A 606 -9.29 -14.40 0.01
N LYS A 607 -9.63 -14.04 -1.23
CA LYS A 607 -8.74 -14.20 -2.38
C LYS A 607 -7.38 -13.51 -2.15
N TYR A 608 -6.30 -14.22 -2.46
CA TYR A 608 -4.90 -13.79 -2.31
C TYR A 608 -4.45 -13.43 -0.88
N LYS A 609 -5.20 -13.82 0.16
CA LYS A 609 -4.77 -13.60 1.55
C LYS A 609 -4.14 -14.86 2.13
N GLN A 610 -2.92 -14.71 2.63
CA GLN A 610 -2.24 -15.72 3.45
C GLN A 610 -2.64 -15.57 4.93
N LYS A 611 -2.73 -16.70 5.64
CA LYS A 611 -3.02 -16.68 7.10
C LYS A 611 -1.84 -16.22 7.94
N HIS A 612 -0.62 -16.43 7.47
CA HIS A 612 0.60 -16.16 8.21
C HIS A 612 1.50 -15.21 7.41
N LEU A 613 1.95 -14.14 8.06
CA LEU A 613 2.94 -13.21 7.53
C LEU A 613 3.95 -12.92 8.62
N PHE A 614 5.22 -13.20 8.36
CA PHE A 614 6.33 -12.87 9.26
C PHE A 614 7.31 -11.95 8.55
N SER A 615 7.67 -10.85 9.17
CA SER A 615 8.74 -9.98 8.69
C SER A 615 9.74 -9.72 9.81
N PHE A 616 11.01 -9.58 9.43
CA PHE A 616 12.08 -9.27 10.37
C PHE A 616 13.07 -8.32 9.74
N ASN A 617 13.73 -7.53 10.59
CA ASN A 617 14.80 -6.63 10.22
C ASN A 617 15.88 -6.67 11.30
N TYR A 618 17.12 -6.66 10.87
CA TYR A 618 18.29 -6.48 11.70
C TYR A 618 19.16 -5.40 11.10
N ARG A 619 19.57 -4.45 11.94
CA ARG A 619 20.52 -3.38 11.60
C ARG A 619 21.59 -3.32 12.68
N HIS A 620 22.84 -3.15 12.28
CA HIS A 620 23.94 -2.87 13.17
C HIS A 620 24.77 -1.71 12.63
N ASP A 621 24.89 -0.66 13.44
CA ASP A 621 25.71 0.51 13.15
C ASP A 621 27.06 0.38 13.87
N ILE A 622 28.14 0.13 13.12
CA ILE A 622 29.52 0.15 13.61
C ILE A 622 30.03 1.59 13.43
N THR A 623 29.76 2.41 14.44
CA THR A 623 30.04 3.86 14.42
C THR A 623 31.52 4.17 14.19
N ASP A 624 32.43 3.39 14.79
CA ASP A 624 33.88 3.59 14.66
C ASP A 624 34.39 3.47 13.21
N TRP A 625 33.67 2.74 12.36
CA TRP A 625 34.03 2.51 10.96
C TRP A 625 33.14 3.27 9.98
N GLY A 626 32.16 4.04 10.47
CA GLY A 626 31.12 4.64 9.64
C GLY A 626 30.37 3.61 8.78
N LEU A 627 30.28 2.37 9.27
CA LEU A 627 29.73 1.22 8.54
C LEU A 627 28.42 0.79 9.19
N SER A 628 27.37 0.69 8.39
CA SER A 628 26.13 0.04 8.80
C SER A 628 25.86 -1.16 7.91
N TYR A 629 25.39 -2.25 8.48
CA TYR A 629 24.93 -3.39 7.70
C TYR A 629 23.67 -3.98 8.30
N GLY A 630 22.94 -4.73 7.49
CA GLY A 630 21.72 -5.35 7.94
C GLY A 630 21.15 -6.35 6.99
N PHE A 631 20.14 -7.04 7.48
CA PHE A 631 19.36 -8.00 6.73
C PHE A 631 17.89 -7.86 7.10
N LYS A 632 17.01 -8.05 6.13
CA LYS A 632 15.58 -8.11 6.36
C LYS A 632 14.97 -9.23 5.54
N GLY A 633 13.86 -9.75 6.02
CA GLY A 633 13.13 -10.79 5.32
C GLY A 633 11.63 -10.71 5.53
N THR A 634 10.89 -11.29 4.60
CA THR A 634 9.45 -11.50 4.69
C THR A 634 9.13 -12.91 4.25
N ILE A 635 8.50 -13.66 5.15
CA ILE A 635 8.06 -15.04 4.96
C ILE A 635 6.54 -15.03 4.92
N LYS A 636 5.97 -15.66 3.90
CA LYS A 636 4.52 -15.65 3.64
C LYS A 636 3.98 -17.07 3.62
N GLY A 637 2.84 -17.27 4.26
CA GLY A 637 2.06 -18.49 4.10
C GLY A 637 1.49 -18.64 2.68
N THR A 638 0.86 -19.77 2.41
CA THR A 638 0.11 -19.99 1.18
C THR A 638 -1.15 -19.12 1.15
N SER A 639 -1.52 -18.67 -0.04
CA SER A 639 -2.80 -17.99 -0.32
C SER A 639 -3.62 -18.83 -1.29
N GLY A 640 -4.90 -18.49 -1.44
CA GLY A 640 -5.80 -19.16 -2.37
C GLY A 640 -6.63 -18.19 -3.19
N ARG A 641 -7.18 -18.67 -4.30
CA ARG A 641 -8.11 -17.94 -5.16
C ARG A 641 -9.13 -18.91 -5.73
N HIS A 642 -10.40 -18.52 -5.71
CA HIS A 642 -11.45 -19.16 -6.49
C HIS A 642 -11.91 -18.18 -7.58
N GLU A 643 -12.07 -18.67 -8.80
CA GLU A 643 -12.82 -18.03 -9.89
C GLU A 643 -13.98 -18.95 -10.28
N ILE A 644 -14.76 -18.65 -11.32
CA ILE A 644 -15.96 -19.45 -11.64
C ILE A 644 -15.65 -20.92 -12.00
N ASN A 645 -14.51 -21.12 -12.66
CA ASN A 645 -14.04 -22.39 -13.19
C ASN A 645 -12.60 -22.73 -12.74
N GLU A 646 -12.03 -22.01 -11.78
CA GLU A 646 -10.66 -22.22 -11.31
C GLU A 646 -10.55 -22.21 -9.79
N VAL A 647 -9.78 -23.15 -9.23
CA VAL A 647 -9.34 -23.11 -7.83
C VAL A 647 -7.82 -23.14 -7.80
N ALA A 648 -7.21 -22.07 -7.30
CA ALA A 648 -5.76 -21.92 -7.23
C ALA A 648 -5.26 -21.87 -5.78
N SER A 649 -4.10 -22.50 -5.53
CA SER A 649 -3.33 -22.37 -4.30
C SER A 649 -1.92 -21.90 -4.63
N THR A 650 -1.48 -20.82 -3.98
CA THR A 650 -0.19 -20.19 -4.26
C THR A 650 0.70 -20.20 -3.03
N TYR A 651 1.89 -20.78 -3.15
CA TYR A 651 2.99 -20.53 -2.23
C TYR A 651 3.66 -19.21 -2.62
N ASN A 652 3.47 -18.14 -1.83
CA ASN A 652 3.81 -16.77 -2.20
C ASN A 652 5.32 -16.42 -2.24
N GLY A 653 6.18 -17.36 -1.87
CA GLY A 653 7.63 -17.15 -1.81
C GLY A 653 8.08 -16.28 -0.64
N ASP A 654 9.36 -16.41 -0.32
CA ASP A 654 10.03 -15.60 0.70
C ASP A 654 10.94 -14.56 0.05
N PHE A 655 10.97 -13.37 0.64
CA PHE A 655 11.84 -12.28 0.21
C PHE A 655 12.92 -12.05 1.27
N TYR A 656 14.18 -11.94 0.84
CA TYR A 656 15.32 -11.60 1.69
C TYR A 656 16.19 -10.56 1.01
N GLU A 657 16.61 -9.55 1.77
CA GLU A 657 17.49 -8.47 1.33
C GLU A 657 18.58 -8.23 2.39
N ALA A 658 19.78 -7.92 1.91
CA ALA A 658 20.87 -7.45 2.75
C ALA A 658 21.35 -6.09 2.24
N PHE A 659 21.87 -5.28 3.15
CA PHE A 659 22.45 -3.99 2.79
C PHE A 659 23.75 -3.72 3.55
N ALA A 660 24.57 -2.87 2.96
CA ALA A 660 25.71 -2.25 3.59
C ALA A 660 25.75 -0.77 3.22
N GLU A 661 25.96 0.09 4.21
CA GLU A 661 26.11 1.53 4.09
C GLU A 661 27.48 1.90 4.62
N LEU A 662 28.28 2.61 3.83
CA LEU A 662 29.60 3.07 4.23
C LEU A 662 29.67 4.58 4.10
N LYS A 663 29.99 5.26 5.19
CA LYS A 663 30.39 6.67 5.15
C LYS A 663 31.76 6.77 4.49
N ILE A 664 31.87 7.60 3.47
CA ILE A 664 33.12 7.77 2.72
C ILE A 664 33.79 9.07 3.14
N TRP A 665 33.36 10.20 2.59
CA TRP A 665 33.96 11.51 2.86
C TRP A 665 32.86 12.52 3.18
N ASN A 666 33.10 13.41 4.15
CA ASN A 666 32.12 14.39 4.61
C ASN A 666 30.78 13.70 4.94
N ASP A 667 29.66 14.24 4.45
CA ASP A 667 28.32 13.69 4.61
C ASP A 667 27.91 12.75 3.47
N PHE A 668 28.89 12.16 2.74
CA PHE A 668 28.61 11.24 1.64
C PHE A 668 28.58 9.79 2.11
N LYS A 669 27.56 9.06 1.62
CA LYS A 669 27.29 7.67 1.98
C LYS A 669 27.15 6.82 0.73
N LEU A 670 27.92 5.74 0.67
CA LEU A 670 27.76 4.67 -0.31
C LEU A 670 26.80 3.63 0.24
N ILE A 671 25.81 3.24 -0.56
CA ILE A 671 24.76 2.30 -0.18
C ILE A 671 24.77 1.16 -1.19
N MET A 672 25.01 -0.05 -0.69
CA MET A 672 24.90 -1.29 -1.43
C MET A 672 23.70 -2.07 -0.92
N ARG A 673 22.86 -2.57 -1.84
CA ARG A 673 21.81 -3.54 -1.49
C ARG A 673 21.90 -4.75 -2.38
N PHE A 674 21.65 -5.90 -1.78
CA PHE A 674 21.49 -7.17 -2.45
C PHE A 674 20.06 -7.66 -2.20
N GLU A 675 19.22 -7.52 -3.22
CA GLU A 675 17.80 -7.86 -3.21
C GLU A 675 17.62 -9.25 -3.86
N HIS A 676 16.64 -10.03 -3.39
CA HIS A 676 16.44 -11.43 -3.79
C HIS A 676 17.67 -12.33 -3.55
N ILE A 677 18.26 -12.27 -2.35
CA ILE A 677 19.42 -13.11 -1.94
C ILE A 677 19.20 -14.57 -2.36
N THR A 678 18.03 -15.10 -2.01
CA THR A 678 17.43 -16.24 -2.68
C THR A 678 16.48 -15.69 -3.74
N PRO A 679 16.55 -16.16 -5.01
CA PRO A 679 15.58 -15.77 -6.02
C PRO A 679 14.17 -15.96 -5.47
N LEU A 680 13.38 -14.89 -5.44
CA LEU A 680 11.99 -14.98 -5.00
C LEU A 680 11.30 -15.97 -5.95
N LYS A 681 10.83 -17.08 -5.39
CA LYS A 681 10.15 -18.15 -6.10
C LYS A 681 8.79 -18.35 -5.48
N TYR A 682 7.75 -18.24 -6.29
CA TYR A 682 6.40 -18.61 -5.89
C TYR A 682 5.85 -19.62 -6.89
N THR A 683 4.98 -20.50 -6.39
CA THR A 683 4.41 -21.61 -7.17
C THR A 683 2.90 -21.59 -6.97
N THR A 684 2.15 -21.79 -8.04
CA THR A 684 0.69 -21.85 -8.01
C THR A 684 0.25 -23.15 -8.63
N ASP A 685 -0.56 -23.91 -7.89
CA ASP A 685 -1.27 -25.07 -8.41
C ASP A 685 -2.72 -24.65 -8.67
N VAL A 686 -3.23 -24.94 -9.87
CA VAL A 686 -4.59 -24.58 -10.31
C VAL A 686 -5.35 -25.84 -10.71
N LYS A 687 -6.61 -25.92 -10.28
CA LYS A 687 -7.59 -26.86 -10.81
C LYS A 687 -8.55 -26.11 -11.72
N VAL A 688 -8.60 -26.49 -12.99
CA VAL A 688 -9.46 -25.88 -14.01
C VAL A 688 -10.62 -26.82 -14.32
N TYR A 689 -11.84 -26.28 -14.35
CA TYR A 689 -13.08 -27.00 -14.65
C TYR A 689 -13.60 -26.57 -16.03
N ASN A 690 -14.29 -27.47 -16.75
CA ASN A 690 -14.73 -27.21 -18.14
C ASN A 690 -15.61 -25.95 -18.28
N ASP A 691 -16.35 -25.60 -17.22
CA ASP A 691 -17.35 -24.55 -17.22
C ASP A 691 -17.54 -23.95 -15.83
N HIS A 692 -17.89 -24.74 -14.81
CA HIS A 692 -18.14 -24.20 -13.48
C HIS A 692 -17.74 -25.18 -12.36
N ILE A 693 -17.05 -24.67 -11.32
CA ILE A 693 -16.62 -25.46 -10.15
C ILE A 693 -17.74 -26.29 -9.52
N ARG A 694 -19.00 -25.81 -9.52
CA ARG A 694 -20.13 -26.48 -8.88
C ARG A 694 -20.43 -27.86 -9.47
N TYR A 695 -20.02 -28.13 -10.71
CA TYR A 695 -20.24 -29.41 -11.36
C TYR A 695 -19.15 -30.44 -11.03
N GLY A 696 -18.01 -30.01 -10.49
CA GLY A 696 -16.89 -30.89 -10.17
C GLY A 696 -16.25 -31.55 -11.40
N ASP A 697 -16.52 -31.04 -12.60
CA ASP A 697 -16.04 -31.57 -13.87
C ASP A 697 -14.65 -31.01 -14.20
N LEU A 698 -13.64 -31.67 -13.63
CA LEU A 698 -12.24 -31.27 -13.75
C LEU A 698 -11.76 -31.45 -15.19
N ALA A 699 -11.29 -30.36 -15.80
CA ALA A 699 -10.77 -30.34 -17.16
C ALA A 699 -9.25 -30.53 -17.19
N GLN A 700 -8.55 -29.86 -16.27
CA GLN A 700 -7.09 -29.74 -16.30
C GLN A 700 -6.53 -29.39 -14.92
N LEU A 701 -5.30 -29.81 -14.68
CA LEU A 701 -4.47 -29.35 -13.57
C LEU A 701 -3.31 -28.53 -14.12
N GLU A 702 -3.00 -27.41 -13.49
CA GLU A 702 -1.87 -26.56 -13.88
C GLU A 702 -0.92 -26.36 -12.70
N THR A 703 0.37 -26.32 -12.98
CA THR A 703 1.40 -25.91 -12.03
C THR A 703 2.25 -24.82 -12.67
N GLY A 704 2.13 -23.61 -12.13
CA GLY A 704 2.94 -22.45 -12.51
C GLY A 704 4.07 -22.21 -11.51
N SER A 705 5.26 -21.91 -12.02
CA SER A 705 6.42 -21.54 -11.21
C SER A 705 7.01 -20.22 -11.70
N TRP A 706 7.04 -19.24 -10.82
CA TRP A 706 7.59 -17.91 -11.07
C TRP A 706 8.95 -17.75 -10.40
N ARG A 707 9.85 -17.05 -11.08
CA ARG A 707 11.17 -16.70 -10.56
C ARG A 707 11.51 -15.27 -10.91
N PHE A 708 11.96 -14.52 -9.90
CA PHE A 708 12.56 -13.20 -10.08
C PHE A 708 14.09 -13.31 -10.14
N VAL A 709 14.71 -12.43 -10.92
CA VAL A 709 16.16 -12.34 -10.99
C VAL A 709 16.74 -11.69 -9.73
N ARG A 710 18.02 -11.96 -9.48
CA ARG A 710 18.77 -11.27 -8.42
C ARG A 710 19.00 -9.83 -8.81
N GLU A 711 18.93 -8.94 -7.81
CA GLU A 711 19.12 -7.52 -8.05
C GLU A 711 20.17 -6.94 -7.09
N TYR A 712 21.01 -6.09 -7.65
CA TYR A 712 22.09 -5.42 -6.96
C TYR A 712 21.91 -3.93 -7.15
N SER A 713 21.92 -3.16 -6.06
CA SER A 713 21.85 -1.71 -6.17
C SER A 713 23.07 -1.06 -5.53
N LEU A 714 23.55 -0.01 -6.19
CA LEU A 714 24.65 0.81 -5.73
C LEU A 714 24.21 2.27 -5.83
N HIS A 715 24.27 2.99 -4.73
CA HIS A 715 23.95 4.41 -4.69
C HIS A 715 25.00 5.18 -3.91
N LEU A 716 25.24 6.41 -4.32
CA LEU A 716 25.98 7.40 -3.57
C LEU A 716 24.99 8.54 -3.26
N GLN A 717 24.93 8.96 -2.01
CA GLN A 717 24.10 10.08 -1.59
C GLN A 717 24.86 11.03 -0.68
N GLY A 718 24.38 12.26 -0.59
CA GLY A 718 24.93 13.27 0.31
C GLY A 718 24.07 14.52 0.40
N THR A 719 24.46 15.38 1.34
CA THR A 719 23.91 16.72 1.53
C THR A 719 25.04 17.74 1.51
N PHE A 720 24.76 18.97 1.08
CA PHE A 720 25.66 20.13 1.22
C PHE A 720 24.88 21.43 1.31
#